data_AF-A0AAV7H468-F1
#
_entry.id   AF-A0AAV7H468-F1
#
_cell.length_a   1.000
_cell.length_b   1.000
_cell.length_c   1.000
_cell.angle_alpha   90.00
_cell.angle_beta   90.00
_cell.angle_gamma   90.00
#
_symmetry.space_group_name_H-M   'P 1'
#
loop_
_entity.id
_entity.type
_entity.pdbx_description
1 polymer ?
#
loop_
_entity_poly.entity_id
_entity_poly.type
_entity_poly.pdbx_seq_one_letter_code
_entity_poly.pdbx_strand_id
1 'polypeptide(L)'
;MFLRKSIKSIITKALTRISSSPHHLHRRFLQSNLPRRVISPSLSSCGDDVTTASVYEHGTASPQLHILEFFLIISVRYGDKGREMGKGRTQMEVGADGVALITIENPPVNALSPDVLLSLKENYEEVMRRDDVKAIVLTGARGKFSGGADISSFKEGEGESPRNSSMSIEFLTDILEGGRKPSVAAIDGLALGGGLEIAMVCHSRISTSSALLGLPELQLGIIPGLGGTQRLPRLIGLTKALEMMLTSKPVKGKEAYALGLVDAIVPPGDLLITALHWAIEIAECRRPWIKCLYKTDKLGSLREAKEILKFARAQAQKQSAYLEHPRVCIDVIEEGIVSGPRAGLLKEANASWTLQFSPTSKSLVHVFFAQRATSKVPGISDLGLTPRNISKVGILGGGLMGSGIATALILSNQRVILKEVNDNFLQAGVGRVKANLQSRVKKGTMTQENFEKALSLLTGVLDYEQFGDVDMVIEAVIEKVDLKQQIFADLEKYCPPHCILATNTSTIDLNLIGESTKSQNRIVGAHFFSPAHIMPLLEIVRTHNTSPQVVVDLLAVGKKIHKTPIVVGNCTGFAVNRMFFPYTQSALLLVDRGLDVYKIDQAITKFGMPMGPFRLADLVGFGVAVATILQYLQSYPERCYRSELMKLMLDDKRTGESSRKGFYLYDDRRKATPDPEIGKYIERSRNMAGVEADPQLMKLSDKDIVEMIFLPVVNEACRVLDEGIAVKASDLDIASIMGMGFPSFRGGLMFWADSLGAKYIHTTLEQWALTYGNFFKPSSYLAERAAKGIPLGAPVNQASSRL
;
A
#
# COMPACT_ATOMS: atom_id res chain seq x y z
N MET A 1 50.08 6.68 -26.42
CA MET A 1 50.95 7.38 -25.44
C MET A 1 51.67 8.59 -26.06
N PHE A 2 50.99 9.40 -26.87
CA PHE A 2 51.54 10.67 -27.39
C PHE A 2 50.40 11.66 -27.70
N LEU A 3 49.53 11.95 -26.70
CA LEU A 3 48.50 13.01 -26.81
C LEU A 3 47.95 13.42 -25.43
N ARG A 4 48.84 13.55 -24.44
CA ARG A 4 48.52 14.09 -23.09
C ARG A 4 49.39 15.28 -22.68
N LYS A 5 50.24 15.82 -23.57
CA LYS A 5 51.16 16.94 -23.27
C LYS A 5 50.75 18.32 -23.80
N SER A 6 49.70 18.47 -24.62
CA SER A 6 49.34 19.80 -25.19
C SER A 6 48.17 20.53 -24.53
N ILE A 7 47.47 19.93 -23.55
CA ILE A 7 46.33 20.60 -22.87
C ILE A 7 46.77 21.29 -21.55
N LYS A 8 47.98 20.99 -21.03
CA LYS A 8 48.54 21.65 -19.83
C LYS A 8 49.17 23.03 -20.09
N SER A 9 49.28 23.47 -21.35
CA SER A 9 49.90 24.77 -21.70
C SER A 9 48.88 25.91 -21.82
N ILE A 10 47.61 25.61 -22.13
CA ILE A 10 46.57 26.63 -22.36
C ILE A 10 45.89 27.08 -21.05
N ILE A 11 45.84 26.21 -20.03
CA ILE A 11 45.21 26.52 -18.73
C ILE A 11 46.12 27.39 -17.83
N THR A 12 47.44 27.40 -18.07
CA THR A 12 48.40 28.13 -17.22
C THR A 12 48.54 29.62 -17.58
N LYS A 13 47.96 30.09 -18.70
CA LYS A 13 48.00 31.51 -19.10
C LYS A 13 46.72 32.31 -18.81
N ALA A 14 45.64 31.67 -18.34
CA ALA A 14 44.39 32.35 -17.98
C ALA A 14 44.25 32.66 -16.47
N LEU A 15 45.10 32.08 -15.62
CA LEU A 15 45.01 32.22 -14.15
C LEU A 15 45.96 33.27 -13.54
N THR A 16 46.52 34.19 -14.33
CA THR A 16 47.48 35.22 -13.85
C THR A 16 47.07 36.67 -14.15
N ARG A 17 45.77 36.95 -14.31
CA ARG A 17 45.28 38.34 -14.46
C ARG A 17 43.98 38.65 -13.72
N ILE A 18 43.84 38.24 -12.46
CA ILE A 18 42.85 38.84 -11.54
C ILE A 18 43.45 38.84 -10.13
N SER A 19 44.16 39.91 -9.76
CA SER A 19 44.54 40.25 -8.38
C SER A 19 45.23 41.64 -8.34
N SER A 20 44.47 42.66 -7.91
CA SER A 20 44.87 43.90 -7.21
C SER A 20 43.60 44.78 -7.15
N SER A 21 43.07 45.29 -6.04
CA SER A 21 43.52 45.45 -4.66
C SER A 21 42.26 45.61 -3.75
N PRO A 22 42.26 45.15 -2.48
CA PRO A 22 41.19 45.40 -1.49
C PRO A 22 41.60 46.40 -0.39
N HIS A 23 40.66 47.19 0.13
CA HIS A 23 40.85 47.98 1.36
C HIS A 23 39.69 47.81 2.34
N HIS A 24 40.09 47.39 3.56
CA HIS A 24 39.48 47.58 4.89
C HIS A 24 38.14 46.85 5.18
N LEU A 25 37.97 46.14 6.31
CA LEU A 25 38.58 46.26 7.64
C LEU A 25 38.45 44.93 8.40
N HIS A 26 39.44 44.66 9.25
CA HIS A 26 39.64 43.43 10.00
C HIS A 26 39.76 43.81 11.48
N ARG A 27 39.07 43.09 12.38
CA ARG A 27 39.61 42.48 13.63
C ARG A 27 38.56 42.36 14.76
N ARG A 28 38.46 41.12 15.26
CA ARG A 28 38.12 40.80 16.65
C ARG A 28 39.33 41.10 17.54
N PHE A 29 39.12 41.42 18.83
CA PHE A 29 39.67 40.68 20.00
C PHE A 29 39.17 41.29 21.34
N LEU A 30 38.71 40.39 22.24
CA LEU A 30 38.72 40.37 23.72
C LEU A 30 37.80 41.20 24.66
N GLN A 31 37.27 40.42 25.62
CA GLN A 31 37.14 40.63 27.09
C GLN A 31 35.84 41.17 27.72
N SER A 32 35.08 40.20 28.25
CA SER A 32 34.62 40.03 29.64
C SER A 32 33.65 41.00 30.33
N ASN A 33 32.69 40.34 31.01
CA ASN A 33 31.98 40.69 32.26
C ASN A 33 30.55 41.23 32.19
N LEU A 34 29.65 40.38 32.72
CA LEU A 34 28.35 40.58 33.39
C LEU A 34 28.20 41.92 34.16
N PRO A 35 26.98 42.39 34.57
CA PRO A 35 25.85 41.54 35.01
C PRO A 35 24.39 41.98 34.72
N ARG A 36 23.51 40.99 34.93
CA ARG A 36 22.10 40.96 35.38
C ARG A 36 21.39 42.29 35.74
N ARG A 37 20.12 42.45 35.33
CA ARG A 37 18.85 42.18 36.07
C ARG A 37 17.66 42.90 35.39
N VAL A 38 16.59 42.20 34.97
CA VAL A 38 15.28 41.95 35.66
C VAL A 38 14.20 42.98 35.27
N ILE A 39 12.97 42.47 35.12
CA ILE A 39 11.63 43.11 35.21
C ILE A 39 10.90 43.35 33.87
N SER A 40 9.91 42.47 33.62
CA SER A 40 8.68 42.64 32.83
C SER A 40 7.64 43.45 33.64
N PRO A 41 6.33 43.59 33.29
CA PRO A 41 5.56 43.41 32.05
C PRO A 41 4.55 44.57 31.81
N SER A 42 3.59 44.34 30.89
CA SER A 42 2.19 44.85 30.91
C SER A 42 1.99 46.29 30.38
N LEU A 43 0.94 46.68 29.66
CA LEU A 43 -0.52 46.51 29.71
C LEU A 43 -1.06 46.94 28.33
N SER A 44 -1.91 46.18 27.62
CA SER A 44 -3.39 46.13 27.67
C SER A 44 -4.15 47.25 26.95
N SER A 45 -5.32 46.86 26.42
CA SER A 45 -6.49 47.66 25.96
C SER A 45 -6.45 48.12 24.49
N CYS A 46 -7.32 47.56 23.63
CA CYS A 46 -8.72 47.96 23.31
C CYS A 46 -8.77 49.31 22.58
N GLY A 47 -9.60 49.57 21.58
CA GLY A 47 -10.60 48.80 20.82
C GLY A 47 -10.56 49.32 19.36
N ASP A 48 -11.31 48.70 18.44
CA ASP A 48 -12.59 49.23 17.93
C ASP A 48 -12.40 50.53 17.12
N ASP A 49 -12.93 50.74 15.93
CA ASP A 49 -13.69 49.97 14.96
C ASP A 49 -13.88 50.91 13.74
N VAL A 50 -14.32 50.37 12.60
CA VAL A 50 -15.22 51.06 11.64
C VAL A 50 -14.67 52.21 10.75
N THR A 51 -14.36 51.79 9.51
CA THR A 51 -14.78 52.33 8.19
C THR A 51 -14.89 53.85 7.94
N THR A 52 -14.34 54.32 6.82
CA THR A 52 -15.08 54.71 5.59
C THR A 52 -14.14 55.29 4.51
N ALA A 53 -14.64 55.30 3.28
CA ALA A 53 -13.92 55.36 2.01
C ALA A 53 -13.80 56.77 1.38
N SER A 54 -12.82 56.96 0.49
CA SER A 54 -12.80 57.91 -0.65
C SER A 54 -11.53 57.61 -1.50
N VAL A 55 -11.57 56.85 -2.61
CA VAL A 55 -11.91 57.18 -4.02
C VAL A 55 -10.95 58.19 -4.73
N TYR A 56 -10.42 57.73 -5.88
CA TYR A 56 -9.61 58.34 -6.96
C TYR A 56 -8.11 58.54 -6.66
N GLU A 57 -7.15 58.09 -7.48
CA GLU A 57 -7.04 58.31 -8.93
C GLU A 57 -6.08 57.31 -9.62
N HIS A 58 -6.26 57.13 -10.93
CA HIS A 58 -5.58 56.17 -11.81
C HIS A 58 -4.07 56.41 -11.99
N GLY A 59 -3.30 55.32 -11.96
CA GLY A 59 -1.95 55.23 -12.52
C GLY A 59 -1.73 53.85 -13.13
N THR A 60 -1.77 53.77 -14.46
CA THR A 60 -1.61 52.55 -15.26
C THR A 60 -0.17 52.03 -15.23
N ALA A 61 0.04 50.80 -14.78
CA ALA A 61 1.21 49.98 -15.09
C ALA A 61 0.78 48.52 -15.28
N SER A 62 1.29 47.87 -16.33
CA SER A 62 0.80 46.61 -16.88
C SER A 62 1.04 45.38 -15.98
N PRO A 63 0.20 44.32 -16.06
CA PRO A 63 0.38 43.10 -15.27
C PRO A 63 1.37 42.09 -15.90
N GLN A 64 2.21 42.53 -16.84
CA GLN A 64 3.13 41.64 -17.56
C GLN A 64 4.46 41.38 -16.83
N LEU A 65 4.76 42.11 -15.75
CA LEU A 65 6.05 41.97 -15.05
C LEU A 65 6.07 40.93 -13.91
N HIS A 66 4.91 40.52 -13.36
CA HIS A 66 4.87 39.55 -12.25
C HIS A 66 4.87 38.07 -12.69
N ILE A 67 4.76 37.79 -13.99
CA ILE A 67 4.79 36.42 -14.55
C ILE A 67 6.22 35.90 -14.70
N LEU A 68 7.22 36.78 -14.86
CA LEU A 68 8.63 36.37 -14.97
C LEU A 68 9.27 36.03 -13.62
N GLU A 69 8.88 36.67 -12.51
CA GLU A 69 9.51 36.43 -11.20
C GLU A 69 9.13 35.07 -10.59
N PHE A 70 7.91 34.57 -10.85
CA PHE A 70 7.48 33.27 -10.36
C PHE A 70 8.22 32.10 -11.05
N PHE A 71 8.58 32.29 -12.33
CA PHE A 71 9.38 31.32 -13.09
C PHE A 71 10.89 31.47 -12.88
N LEU A 72 11.40 32.65 -12.49
CA LEU A 72 12.82 32.84 -12.19
C LEU A 72 13.26 32.02 -10.97
N ILE A 73 12.37 31.80 -9.99
CA ILE A 73 12.68 30.99 -8.79
C ILE A 73 12.78 29.48 -9.12
N ILE A 74 12.12 29.01 -10.20
CA ILE A 74 12.23 27.63 -10.70
C ILE A 74 13.36 27.50 -11.74
N SER A 75 13.52 28.47 -12.64
CA SER A 75 14.55 28.45 -13.68
C SER A 75 15.97 28.74 -13.17
N VAL A 76 16.16 29.49 -12.08
CA VAL A 76 17.51 29.77 -11.53
C VAL A 76 18.10 28.59 -10.72
N ARG A 77 17.33 27.54 -10.43
CA ARG A 77 17.89 26.29 -9.87
C ARG A 77 18.23 25.22 -10.92
N TYR A 78 17.79 25.38 -12.17
CA TYR A 78 18.05 24.43 -13.24
C TYR A 78 18.42 25.17 -14.54
N GLY A 79 19.54 25.89 -14.49
CA GLY A 79 20.17 26.53 -15.64
C GLY A 79 21.61 26.05 -15.83
N ASP A 80 21.81 25.30 -16.90
CA ASP A 80 23.09 25.02 -17.59
C ASP A 80 24.13 24.11 -16.91
N LYS A 81 23.81 22.82 -16.84
CA LYS A 81 24.80 21.73 -16.91
C LYS A 81 24.28 20.64 -17.86
N GLY A 82 24.99 20.43 -18.97
CA GLY A 82 24.98 19.28 -19.88
C GLY A 82 23.70 18.44 -20.01
N ARG A 83 23.07 18.45 -21.20
CA ARG A 83 22.02 17.50 -21.60
C ARG A 83 22.39 16.04 -21.28
N GLU A 84 21.81 15.49 -20.21
CA GLU A 84 21.79 14.05 -19.92
C GLU A 84 20.48 13.41 -20.41
N MET A 85 20.59 12.20 -20.96
CA MET A 85 19.45 11.33 -21.27
C MET A 85 18.79 10.84 -19.95
N GLY A 86 17.49 11.08 -19.73
CA GLY A 86 16.79 10.42 -18.61
C GLY A 86 15.45 10.99 -18.11
N LYS A 87 14.95 12.13 -18.59
CA LYS A 87 13.67 12.70 -18.12
C LYS A 87 12.47 12.25 -18.98
N GLY A 88 11.35 11.93 -18.34
CA GLY A 88 10.08 11.65 -19.01
C GLY A 88 9.62 12.85 -19.84
N ARG A 89 9.03 12.61 -21.01
CA ARG A 89 8.63 13.66 -21.96
C ARG A 89 7.39 13.28 -22.76
N THR A 90 6.92 14.21 -23.58
CA THR A 90 5.97 13.91 -24.65
C THR A 90 6.63 14.12 -26.01
N GLN A 91 6.36 13.24 -26.97
CA GLN A 91 6.79 13.40 -28.36
C GLN A 91 5.60 13.85 -29.20
N MET A 92 5.82 14.75 -30.15
CA MET A 92 4.79 15.24 -31.05
C MET A 92 5.21 15.06 -32.50
N GLU A 93 4.34 14.45 -33.30
CA GLU A 93 4.49 14.30 -34.75
C GLU A 93 3.23 14.85 -35.44
N VAL A 94 3.38 15.60 -36.53
CA VAL A 94 2.24 16.12 -37.30
C VAL A 94 2.13 15.33 -38.61
N GLY A 95 1.01 14.64 -38.79
CA GLY A 95 0.71 13.89 -40.01
C GLY A 95 0.39 14.80 -41.19
N ALA A 96 0.51 14.25 -42.41
CA ALA A 96 0.14 14.96 -43.64
C ALA A 96 -1.37 15.27 -43.74
N ASP A 97 -2.19 14.59 -42.94
CA ASP A 97 -3.62 14.84 -42.75
C ASP A 97 -3.91 16.06 -41.85
N GLY A 98 -2.88 16.66 -41.25
CA GLY A 98 -2.97 17.79 -40.33
C GLY A 98 -3.33 17.36 -38.90
N VAL A 99 -3.18 16.08 -38.54
CA VAL A 99 -3.40 15.61 -37.17
C VAL A 99 -2.08 15.54 -36.41
N ALA A 100 -2.02 16.18 -35.25
CA ALA A 100 -0.87 16.08 -34.35
C ALA A 100 -1.02 14.85 -33.43
N LEU A 101 -0.12 13.88 -33.55
CA LEU A 101 0.01 12.74 -32.64
C LEU A 101 0.96 13.11 -31.49
N ILE A 102 0.42 13.27 -30.29
CA ILE A 102 1.19 13.49 -29.06
C ILE A 102 1.27 12.16 -28.31
N THR A 103 2.49 11.68 -28.07
CA THR A 103 2.77 10.42 -27.36
C THR A 103 3.44 10.69 -26.03
N ILE A 104 2.83 10.25 -24.93
CA ILE A 104 3.42 10.28 -23.59
C ILE A 104 4.48 9.18 -23.47
N GLU A 105 5.71 9.55 -23.12
CA GLU A 105 6.82 8.62 -22.96
C GLU A 105 7.52 8.81 -21.61
N ASN A 106 7.19 7.94 -20.65
CA ASN A 106 7.87 7.87 -19.36
C ASN A 106 7.82 6.43 -18.81
N PRO A 107 8.60 5.49 -19.38
CA PRO A 107 8.54 4.08 -19.00
C PRO A 107 8.84 3.88 -17.49
N PRO A 108 8.30 2.82 -16.85
CA PRO A 108 7.65 1.66 -17.46
C PRO A 108 6.12 1.77 -17.62
N VAL A 109 5.48 2.81 -17.09
CA VAL A 109 4.01 2.95 -17.06
C VAL A 109 3.52 4.29 -17.59
N ASN A 110 4.39 5.13 -18.17
CA ASN A 110 4.08 6.49 -18.61
C ASN A 110 3.52 7.33 -17.47
N ALA A 111 4.24 7.34 -16.34
CA ALA A 111 3.86 8.13 -15.17
C ALA A 111 3.90 9.62 -15.52
N LEU A 112 2.91 10.38 -15.05
CA LEU A 112 2.81 11.82 -15.23
C LEU A 112 3.69 12.51 -14.19
N SER A 113 4.99 12.55 -14.47
CA SER A 113 5.93 13.38 -13.70
C SER A 113 5.71 14.86 -14.02
N PRO A 114 6.22 15.78 -13.17
CA PRO A 114 6.17 17.21 -13.47
C PRO A 114 6.73 17.57 -14.86
N ASP A 115 7.84 16.95 -15.27
CA ASP A 115 8.46 17.15 -16.58
C ASP A 115 7.53 16.71 -17.74
N VAL A 116 6.81 15.58 -17.58
CA VAL A 116 5.84 15.10 -18.57
C VAL A 116 4.65 16.05 -18.69
N LEU A 117 4.12 16.53 -17.57
CA LEU A 117 2.98 17.46 -17.56
C LEU A 117 3.36 18.81 -18.19
N LEU A 118 4.57 19.31 -17.92
CA LEU A 118 5.09 20.52 -18.55
C LEU A 118 5.25 20.33 -20.06
N SER A 119 5.91 19.25 -20.48
CA SER A 119 6.09 18.94 -21.90
C SER A 119 4.75 18.76 -22.64
N LEU A 120 3.76 18.16 -21.98
CA LEU A 120 2.42 18.02 -22.53
C LEU A 120 1.76 19.39 -22.72
N LYS A 121 1.86 20.28 -21.72
CA LYS A 121 1.35 21.66 -21.82
C LYS A 121 2.00 22.41 -22.98
N GLU A 122 3.32 22.37 -23.09
CA GLU A 122 4.08 23.03 -24.16
C GLU A 122 3.65 22.54 -25.55
N ASN A 123 3.52 21.22 -25.73
CA ASN A 123 3.06 20.65 -27.00
C ASN A 123 1.63 21.09 -27.34
N TYR A 124 0.71 21.11 -26.37
CA TYR A 124 -0.65 21.59 -26.58
C TYR A 124 -0.70 23.09 -26.90
N GLU A 125 0.12 23.91 -26.25
CA GLU A 125 0.24 25.33 -26.58
C GLU A 125 0.84 25.54 -27.99
N GLU A 126 1.81 24.73 -28.40
CA GLU A 126 2.37 24.76 -29.75
C GLU A 126 1.33 24.40 -30.81
N VAL A 127 0.65 23.26 -30.68
CA VAL A 127 -0.37 22.86 -31.67
C VAL A 127 -1.49 23.88 -31.77
N MET A 128 -1.86 24.57 -30.69
CA MET A 128 -2.88 25.62 -30.73
C MET A 128 -2.45 26.85 -31.54
N ARG A 129 -1.14 27.09 -31.74
CA ARG A 129 -0.59 28.19 -32.56
C ARG A 129 -0.32 27.83 -34.02
N ARG A 130 -0.32 26.54 -34.36
CA ARG A 130 0.11 26.01 -35.67
C ARG A 130 -1.04 25.87 -36.66
N ASP A 131 -1.12 26.69 -37.71
CA ASP A 131 -2.25 26.62 -38.66
C ASP A 131 -2.31 25.33 -39.50
N ASP A 132 -1.19 24.60 -39.62
CA ASP A 132 -1.13 23.30 -40.31
C ASP A 132 -1.79 22.16 -39.52
N VAL A 133 -2.03 22.34 -38.22
CA VAL A 133 -2.66 21.33 -37.36
C VAL A 133 -4.17 21.59 -37.24
N LYS A 134 -4.98 20.60 -37.58
CA LYS A 134 -6.45 20.63 -37.51
C LYS A 134 -7.01 19.93 -36.27
N ALA A 135 -6.36 18.85 -35.81
CA ALA A 135 -6.81 18.04 -34.69
C ALA A 135 -5.63 17.36 -33.98
N ILE A 136 -5.88 16.77 -32.81
CA ILE A 136 -4.87 16.16 -31.95
C ILE A 136 -5.29 14.73 -31.60
N VAL A 137 -4.34 13.79 -31.60
CA VAL A 137 -4.47 12.48 -30.96
C VAL A 137 -3.46 12.39 -29.83
N LEU A 138 -3.93 12.07 -28.63
CA LEU A 138 -3.10 11.80 -27.47
C LEU A 138 -3.03 10.30 -27.23
N THR A 139 -1.83 9.75 -27.08
CA THR A 139 -1.59 8.33 -26.77
C THR A 139 -0.41 8.18 -25.79
N GLY A 140 -0.14 6.95 -25.36
CA GLY A 140 1.05 6.62 -24.56
C GLY A 140 1.91 5.56 -25.23
N ALA A 141 3.23 5.65 -24.98
CA ALA A 141 4.21 4.74 -25.57
C ALA A 141 4.11 3.31 -25.00
N ARG A 142 4.56 2.32 -25.77
CA ARG A 142 4.75 0.92 -25.32
C ARG A 142 3.47 0.24 -24.78
N GLY A 143 2.32 0.49 -25.43
CA GLY A 143 1.05 -0.20 -25.14
C GLY A 143 0.43 0.18 -23.80
N LYS A 144 0.73 1.37 -23.28
CA LYS A 144 0.16 1.92 -22.04
C LYS A 144 -0.11 3.39 -22.24
N PHE A 145 -1.33 3.85 -21.97
CA PHE A 145 -1.64 5.27 -22.01
C PHE A 145 -0.91 6.03 -20.88
N SER A 146 -1.32 5.82 -19.63
CA SER A 146 -0.63 6.32 -18.44
C SER A 146 -1.08 5.60 -17.16
N GLY A 147 -0.10 5.31 -16.29
CA GLY A 147 -0.32 4.78 -14.95
C GLY A 147 -0.74 5.83 -13.91
N GLY A 148 -0.88 7.10 -14.29
CA GLY A 148 -1.24 8.21 -13.41
C GLY A 148 -0.04 9.04 -12.95
N ALA A 149 -0.23 9.85 -11.91
CA ALA A 149 0.80 10.72 -11.34
C ALA A 149 2.05 9.93 -10.92
N ASP A 150 3.22 10.57 -11.06
CA ASP A 150 4.46 10.02 -10.49
C ASP A 150 4.47 10.22 -8.97
N ILE A 151 4.14 9.17 -8.24
CA ILE A 151 4.02 9.19 -6.77
C ILE A 151 5.39 9.44 -6.10
N SER A 152 6.51 9.25 -6.81
CA SER A 152 7.83 9.58 -6.25
C SER A 152 7.99 11.09 -6.02
N SER A 153 7.33 11.91 -6.84
CA SER A 153 7.30 13.37 -6.71
C SER A 153 6.48 13.85 -5.50
N PHE A 154 5.66 12.99 -4.87
CA PHE A 154 4.89 13.41 -3.68
C PHE A 154 5.76 13.59 -2.44
N LYS A 155 7.00 13.06 -2.45
CA LYS A 155 7.97 13.24 -1.36
C LYS A 155 8.66 14.60 -1.40
N GLU A 156 8.62 15.29 -2.53
CA GLU A 156 9.33 16.53 -2.78
C GLU A 156 8.31 17.67 -2.95
N GLY A 157 8.11 18.49 -1.91
CA GLY A 157 7.35 19.72 -2.07
C GLY A 157 6.93 20.37 -0.76
N GLU A 158 7.57 21.48 -0.41
CA GLU A 158 6.88 22.61 0.21
C GLU A 158 6.56 23.56 -0.95
N GLY A 159 5.37 23.41 -1.54
CA GLY A 159 4.88 24.33 -2.57
C GLY A 159 3.84 25.28 -2.00
N GLU A 160 3.55 26.34 -2.74
CA GLU A 160 2.41 27.21 -2.42
C GLU A 160 1.09 26.54 -2.83
N SER A 161 0.06 26.74 -2.02
CA SER A 161 -1.30 26.26 -2.31
C SER A 161 -1.83 26.85 -3.61
N PRO A 162 -2.59 26.10 -4.44
CA PRO A 162 -3.13 26.52 -5.73
C PRO A 162 -4.28 27.54 -5.64
N ARG A 163 -4.23 28.47 -4.67
CA ARG A 163 -5.36 29.28 -4.14
C ARG A 163 -6.31 29.83 -5.22
N ASN A 164 -5.80 30.26 -6.38
CA ASN A 164 -6.58 30.84 -7.48
C ASN A 164 -6.28 30.24 -8.87
N SER A 165 -5.44 29.22 -8.95
CA SER A 165 -4.77 28.79 -10.19
C SER A 165 -4.41 27.32 -10.08
N SER A 166 -4.82 26.51 -11.06
CA SER A 166 -4.47 25.09 -11.09
C SER A 166 -4.27 24.59 -12.51
N MET A 167 -3.40 23.60 -12.67
CA MET A 167 -3.16 22.92 -13.95
C MET A 167 -4.46 22.32 -14.53
N SER A 168 -5.37 21.85 -13.66
CA SER A 168 -6.68 21.35 -14.05
C SER A 168 -7.53 22.41 -14.77
N ILE A 169 -7.42 23.68 -14.36
CA ILE A 169 -8.17 24.79 -14.94
C ILE A 169 -7.41 25.39 -16.13
N GLU A 170 -6.23 25.96 -15.89
CA GLU A 170 -5.52 26.77 -16.88
C GLU A 170 -5.06 25.96 -18.09
N PHE A 171 -4.60 24.72 -17.86
CA PHE A 171 -4.13 23.88 -18.95
C PHE A 171 -5.24 22.95 -19.44
N LEU A 172 -5.71 22.03 -18.58
CA LEU A 172 -6.63 20.98 -19.04
C LEU A 172 -7.98 21.55 -19.48
N THR A 173 -8.55 22.49 -18.71
CA THR A 173 -9.87 23.04 -19.04
C THR A 173 -9.79 24.12 -20.11
N ASP A 174 -8.88 25.09 -19.97
CA ASP A 174 -8.90 26.28 -20.83
C ASP A 174 -8.14 26.07 -22.16
N ILE A 175 -7.02 25.32 -22.16
CA ILE A 175 -6.21 25.07 -23.36
C ILE A 175 -6.64 23.76 -24.05
N LEU A 176 -6.76 22.65 -23.32
CA LEU A 176 -7.04 21.33 -23.92
C LEU A 176 -8.52 21.19 -24.32
N GLU A 177 -9.44 21.20 -23.35
CA GLU A 177 -10.88 21.01 -23.58
C GLU A 177 -11.54 22.27 -24.16
N GLY A 178 -11.04 23.46 -23.79
CA GLY A 178 -11.50 24.75 -24.27
C GLY A 178 -10.90 25.16 -25.62
N GLY A 179 -9.87 24.44 -26.09
CA GLY A 179 -9.07 24.80 -27.25
C GLY A 179 -9.82 24.85 -28.57
N ARG A 180 -9.20 25.50 -29.57
CA ARG A 180 -9.74 25.67 -30.93
C ARG A 180 -9.50 24.46 -31.84
N LYS A 181 -9.00 23.34 -31.29
CA LYS A 181 -8.71 22.11 -32.04
C LYS A 181 -9.16 20.90 -31.22
N PRO A 182 -9.89 19.94 -31.80
CA PRO A 182 -10.35 18.79 -31.06
C PRO A 182 -9.20 17.84 -30.74
N SER A 183 -9.42 17.00 -29.73
CA SER A 183 -8.42 16.05 -29.23
C SER A 183 -9.07 14.71 -28.95
N VAL A 184 -8.44 13.62 -29.38
CA VAL A 184 -8.91 12.25 -29.17
C VAL A 184 -7.89 11.46 -28.36
N ALA A 185 -8.31 10.82 -27.28
CA ALA A 185 -7.46 9.92 -26.50
C ALA A 185 -7.49 8.50 -27.09
N ALA A 186 -6.33 7.96 -27.45
CA ALA A 186 -6.13 6.58 -27.89
C ALA A 186 -5.58 5.74 -26.72
N ILE A 187 -6.44 4.97 -26.08
CA ILE A 187 -6.17 4.33 -24.79
C ILE A 187 -5.85 2.84 -24.97
N ASP A 188 -4.63 2.45 -24.61
CA ASP A 188 -4.24 1.04 -24.44
C ASP A 188 -3.65 0.80 -23.04
N GLY A 189 -3.73 -0.44 -22.57
CA GLY A 189 -3.13 -0.87 -21.31
C GLY A 189 -3.73 -0.20 -20.08
N LEU A 190 -3.13 0.89 -19.61
CA LEU A 190 -3.50 1.59 -18.37
C LEU A 190 -3.90 3.03 -18.67
N ALA A 191 -5.04 3.49 -18.16
CA ALA A 191 -5.38 4.90 -17.97
C ALA A 191 -5.86 5.06 -16.53
N LEU A 192 -4.91 5.26 -15.60
CA LEU A 192 -5.18 5.33 -14.17
C LEU A 192 -4.92 6.72 -13.62
N GLY A 193 -5.71 7.13 -12.64
CA GLY A 193 -5.62 8.42 -11.96
C GLY A 193 -5.54 9.60 -12.92
N GLY A 194 -4.54 10.46 -12.76
CA GLY A 194 -4.26 11.57 -13.68
C GLY A 194 -4.22 11.19 -15.17
N GLY A 195 -3.87 9.94 -15.52
CA GLY A 195 -3.96 9.44 -16.88
C GLY A 195 -5.40 9.38 -17.40
N LEU A 196 -6.32 8.86 -16.59
CA LEU A 196 -7.75 8.89 -16.92
C LEU A 196 -8.29 10.32 -16.90
N GLU A 197 -7.84 11.16 -15.97
CA GLU A 197 -8.27 12.56 -15.90
C GLU A 197 -7.93 13.30 -17.20
N ILE A 198 -6.70 13.17 -17.70
CA ILE A 198 -6.30 13.75 -19.00
C ILE A 198 -7.12 13.14 -20.16
N ALA A 199 -7.35 11.83 -20.16
CA ALA A 199 -8.16 11.20 -21.20
C ALA A 199 -9.62 11.70 -21.22
N MET A 200 -10.20 12.01 -20.06
CA MET A 200 -11.55 12.58 -19.94
C MET A 200 -11.63 14.04 -20.37
N VAL A 201 -10.51 14.75 -20.41
CA VAL A 201 -10.43 16.13 -20.92
C VAL A 201 -10.48 16.14 -22.46
N CYS A 202 -10.00 15.08 -23.12
CA CYS A 202 -10.15 14.92 -24.57
C CYS A 202 -11.63 14.86 -24.98
N HIS A 203 -11.90 15.27 -26.22
CA HIS A 203 -13.25 15.37 -26.80
C HIS A 203 -13.84 14.01 -27.17
N SER A 204 -12.99 13.00 -27.40
CA SER A 204 -13.38 11.60 -27.59
C SER A 204 -12.30 10.67 -27.04
N ARG A 205 -12.70 9.45 -26.66
CA ARG A 205 -11.83 8.38 -26.14
C ARG A 205 -12.08 7.08 -26.91
N ILE A 206 -11.04 6.52 -27.49
CA ILE A 206 -11.05 5.21 -28.15
C ILE A 206 -10.15 4.29 -27.32
N SER A 207 -10.62 3.08 -27.00
CA SER A 207 -9.91 2.18 -26.10
C SER A 207 -9.76 0.77 -26.66
N THR A 208 -8.74 0.05 -26.23
CA THR A 208 -8.74 -1.42 -26.32
C THR A 208 -9.70 -2.03 -25.30
N SER A 209 -10.23 -3.22 -25.58
CA SER A 209 -11.24 -3.88 -24.73
C SER A 209 -10.71 -4.29 -23.35
N SER A 210 -9.40 -4.51 -23.25
CA SER A 210 -8.69 -4.97 -22.06
C SER A 210 -8.06 -3.85 -21.23
N ALA A 211 -8.04 -2.61 -21.73
CA ALA A 211 -7.48 -1.47 -21.00
C ALA A 211 -8.14 -1.30 -19.63
N LEU A 212 -7.39 -0.84 -18.63
CA LEU A 212 -7.87 -0.56 -17.28
C LEU A 212 -8.00 0.95 -17.08
N LEU A 213 -9.22 1.41 -16.80
CA LEU A 213 -9.56 2.82 -16.60
C LEU A 213 -10.08 3.03 -15.17
N GLY A 214 -9.45 3.90 -14.38
CA GLY A 214 -9.94 4.18 -13.03
C GLY A 214 -9.22 5.33 -12.32
N LEU A 215 -9.77 5.75 -11.18
CA LEU A 215 -9.25 6.82 -10.31
C LEU A 215 -8.88 6.22 -8.94
N PRO A 216 -7.64 5.72 -8.75
CA PRO A 216 -7.23 5.01 -7.54
C PRO A 216 -6.67 5.93 -6.43
N GLU A 217 -6.80 7.25 -6.55
CA GLU A 217 -6.19 8.27 -5.67
C GLU A 217 -6.46 8.06 -4.18
N LEU A 218 -7.66 7.56 -3.83
CA LEU A 218 -8.03 7.36 -2.44
C LEU A 218 -7.18 6.28 -1.75
N GLN A 219 -6.57 5.36 -2.51
CA GLN A 219 -5.59 4.40 -1.95
C GLN A 219 -4.31 5.08 -1.43
N LEU A 220 -4.04 6.32 -1.85
CA LEU A 220 -2.89 7.13 -1.46
C LEU A 220 -3.25 8.22 -0.45
N GLY A 221 -4.49 8.22 0.06
CA GLY A 221 -4.97 9.23 1.00
C GLY A 221 -5.26 10.58 0.37
N ILE A 222 -5.34 10.65 -0.96
CA ILE A 222 -5.65 11.86 -1.74
C ILE A 222 -6.93 11.66 -2.54
N ILE A 223 -7.33 12.68 -3.29
CA ILE A 223 -8.45 12.65 -4.23
C ILE A 223 -7.95 13.00 -5.64
N PRO A 224 -8.70 12.69 -6.70
CA PRO A 224 -8.39 13.17 -8.05
C PRO A 224 -8.16 14.68 -8.03
N GLY A 225 -7.16 15.15 -8.80
CA GLY A 225 -6.68 16.54 -8.73
C GLY A 225 -6.60 17.25 -10.09
N LEU A 226 -6.94 16.55 -11.17
CA LEU A 226 -6.90 17.03 -12.56
C LEU A 226 -8.31 17.02 -13.19
N GLY A 227 -9.33 17.15 -12.36
CA GLY A 227 -10.74 17.28 -12.72
C GLY A 227 -11.53 15.98 -12.76
N GLY A 228 -10.97 14.88 -12.26
CA GLY A 228 -11.61 13.58 -12.20
C GLY A 228 -12.89 13.57 -11.38
N THR A 229 -12.93 14.31 -10.26
CA THR A 229 -14.15 14.44 -9.43
C THR A 229 -15.28 15.14 -10.18
N GLN A 230 -14.96 15.90 -11.24
CA GLN A 230 -15.92 16.68 -11.99
C GLN A 230 -16.33 16.00 -13.30
N ARG A 231 -15.37 15.48 -14.06
CA ARG A 231 -15.62 14.89 -15.38
C ARG A 231 -16.21 13.48 -15.29
N LEU A 232 -15.77 12.65 -14.35
CA LEU A 232 -16.23 11.26 -14.26
C LEU A 232 -17.75 11.17 -13.97
N PRO A 233 -18.32 11.87 -12.96
CA PRO A 233 -19.77 11.85 -12.71
C PRO A 233 -20.60 12.31 -13.92
N ARG A 234 -20.08 13.22 -14.72
CA ARG A 234 -20.75 13.78 -15.91
C ARG A 234 -20.69 12.83 -17.12
N LEU A 235 -19.68 11.96 -17.17
CA LEU A 235 -19.50 10.98 -18.24
C LEU A 235 -20.25 9.66 -17.99
N ILE A 236 -20.28 9.16 -16.75
CA ILE A 236 -20.85 7.83 -16.44
C ILE A 236 -21.97 7.84 -15.40
N GLY A 237 -22.37 9.02 -14.95
CA GLY A 237 -23.36 9.19 -13.91
C GLY A 237 -22.78 9.11 -12.50
N LEU A 238 -23.47 9.78 -11.58
CA LEU A 238 -22.97 10.03 -10.23
C LEU A 238 -22.71 8.74 -9.42
N THR A 239 -23.66 7.81 -9.43
CA THR A 239 -23.56 6.56 -8.64
C THR A 239 -22.35 5.73 -9.04
N LYS A 240 -22.14 5.49 -10.35
CA LYS A 240 -21.02 4.68 -10.82
C LYS A 240 -19.68 5.41 -10.66
N ALA A 241 -19.65 6.74 -10.83
CA ALA A 241 -18.45 7.52 -10.56
C ALA A 241 -18.02 7.46 -9.09
N LEU A 242 -18.98 7.58 -8.16
CA LEU A 242 -18.73 7.41 -6.72
C LEU A 242 -18.25 5.98 -6.41
N GLU A 243 -18.87 4.95 -7.00
CA GLU A 243 -18.42 3.56 -6.84
C GLU A 243 -16.95 3.40 -7.26
N MET A 244 -16.58 3.90 -8.46
CA MET A 244 -15.22 3.79 -8.98
C MET A 244 -14.20 4.52 -8.12
N MET A 245 -14.48 5.76 -7.69
CA MET A 245 -13.57 6.56 -6.86
C MET A 245 -13.46 6.00 -5.43
N LEU A 246 -14.58 5.76 -4.75
CA LEU A 246 -14.61 5.31 -3.36
C LEU A 246 -14.05 3.90 -3.17
N THR A 247 -14.19 3.02 -4.18
CA THR A 247 -13.57 1.69 -4.14
C THR A 247 -12.17 1.67 -4.75
N SER A 248 -11.78 2.73 -5.46
CA SER A 248 -10.52 2.81 -6.22
C SER A 248 -10.33 1.63 -7.17
N LYS A 249 -11.42 1.08 -7.72
CA LYS A 249 -11.41 -0.07 -8.63
C LYS A 249 -11.52 0.41 -10.07
N PRO A 250 -10.57 0.02 -10.95
CA PRO A 250 -10.69 0.31 -12.37
C PRO A 250 -11.74 -0.57 -13.03
N VAL A 251 -12.30 -0.07 -14.11
CA VAL A 251 -13.16 -0.83 -15.05
C VAL A 251 -12.35 -1.20 -16.28
N LYS A 252 -12.71 -2.31 -16.95
CA LYS A 252 -12.10 -2.69 -18.23
C LYS A 252 -12.67 -1.85 -19.37
N GLY A 253 -11.93 -1.68 -20.47
CA GLY A 253 -12.37 -0.96 -21.66
C GLY A 253 -13.76 -1.37 -22.14
N LYS A 254 -14.08 -2.67 -22.13
CA LYS A 254 -15.43 -3.19 -22.43
C LYS A 254 -16.54 -2.61 -21.56
N GLU A 255 -16.33 -2.54 -20.25
CA GLU A 255 -17.29 -1.94 -19.31
C GLU A 255 -17.30 -0.42 -19.46
N ALA A 256 -16.13 0.20 -19.64
CA ALA A 256 -16.01 1.65 -19.84
C ALA A 256 -16.81 2.14 -21.06
N TYR A 257 -16.83 1.38 -22.16
CA TYR A 257 -17.67 1.66 -23.32
C TYR A 257 -19.17 1.56 -23.00
N ALA A 258 -19.59 0.49 -22.32
CA ALA A 258 -20.99 0.32 -21.93
C ALA A 258 -21.50 1.45 -21.01
N LEU A 259 -20.61 2.03 -20.19
CA LEU A 259 -20.92 3.16 -19.31
C LEU A 259 -20.90 4.53 -20.05
N GLY A 260 -20.28 4.59 -21.23
CA GLY A 260 -20.01 5.83 -21.97
C GLY A 260 -18.82 6.63 -21.43
N LEU A 261 -17.90 5.98 -20.70
CA LEU A 261 -16.58 6.55 -20.40
C LEU A 261 -15.68 6.55 -21.63
N VAL A 262 -15.84 5.54 -22.49
CA VAL A 262 -15.14 5.38 -23.76
C VAL A 262 -16.17 5.42 -24.89
N ASP A 263 -15.82 6.05 -26.00
CA ASP A 263 -16.72 6.29 -27.13
C ASP A 263 -16.62 5.20 -28.21
N ALA A 264 -15.52 4.44 -28.26
CA ALA A 264 -15.36 3.26 -29.13
C ALA A 264 -14.34 2.25 -28.59
N ILE A 265 -14.54 0.98 -28.95
CA ILE A 265 -13.58 -0.10 -28.69
C ILE A 265 -13.04 -0.67 -29.99
N VAL A 266 -11.73 -0.82 -30.07
CA VAL A 266 -11.05 -1.44 -31.21
C VAL A 266 -9.92 -2.38 -30.76
N PRO A 267 -9.48 -3.31 -31.62
CA PRO A 267 -8.26 -4.08 -31.39
C PRO A 267 -7.03 -3.16 -31.24
N PRO A 268 -5.97 -3.58 -30.50
CA PRO A 268 -4.77 -2.76 -30.32
C PRO A 268 -4.13 -2.28 -31.63
N GLY A 269 -4.13 -3.11 -32.69
CA GLY A 269 -3.56 -2.77 -33.99
C GLY A 269 -4.27 -1.63 -34.73
N ASP A 270 -5.57 -1.42 -34.45
CA ASP A 270 -6.41 -0.44 -35.15
C ASP A 270 -6.58 0.86 -34.35
N LEU A 271 -6.06 0.91 -33.12
CA LEU A 271 -6.31 1.97 -32.15
C LEU A 271 -5.91 3.35 -32.65
N LEU A 272 -4.67 3.50 -33.11
CA LEU A 272 -4.15 4.79 -33.56
C LEU A 272 -4.83 5.25 -34.85
N ILE A 273 -5.01 4.35 -35.81
CA ILE A 273 -5.66 4.65 -37.10
C ILE A 273 -7.09 5.16 -36.86
N THR A 274 -7.84 4.46 -36.00
CA THR A 274 -9.21 4.86 -35.66
C THR A 274 -9.23 6.22 -34.95
N ALA A 275 -8.30 6.47 -34.03
CA ALA A 275 -8.21 7.74 -33.31
C ALA A 275 -7.87 8.91 -34.23
N LEU A 276 -6.94 8.73 -35.17
CA LEU A 276 -6.59 9.72 -36.19
C LEU A 276 -7.80 10.06 -37.05
N HIS A 277 -8.50 9.04 -37.56
CA HIS A 277 -9.71 9.25 -38.34
C HIS A 277 -10.78 10.01 -37.56
N TRP A 278 -11.05 9.63 -36.30
CA TRP A 278 -12.05 10.33 -35.48
C TRP A 278 -11.65 11.77 -35.16
N ALA A 279 -10.36 12.05 -34.99
CA ALA A 279 -9.87 13.42 -34.77
C ALA A 279 -10.20 14.33 -35.96
N ILE A 280 -10.03 13.82 -37.19
CA ILE A 280 -10.43 14.51 -38.43
C ILE A 280 -11.95 14.69 -38.49
N GLU A 281 -12.72 13.63 -38.22
CA GLU A 281 -14.18 13.69 -38.26
C GLU A 281 -14.76 14.73 -37.29
N ILE A 282 -14.16 14.90 -36.11
CA ILE A 282 -14.56 15.93 -35.15
C ILE A 282 -14.18 17.32 -35.67
N ALA A 283 -12.97 17.49 -36.22
CA ALA A 283 -12.53 18.77 -36.78
C ALA A 283 -13.37 19.23 -37.98
N GLU A 284 -13.89 18.29 -38.76
CA GLU A 284 -14.81 18.52 -39.88
C GLU A 284 -16.28 18.60 -39.45
N CYS A 285 -16.56 18.59 -38.14
CA CYS A 285 -17.92 18.60 -37.58
C CYS A 285 -18.81 17.42 -38.04
N ARG A 286 -18.21 16.33 -38.55
CA ARG A 286 -18.91 15.07 -38.85
C ARG A 286 -19.20 14.25 -37.58
N ARG A 287 -18.50 14.56 -36.49
CA ARG A 287 -18.79 14.07 -35.13
C ARG A 287 -18.96 15.24 -34.16
N PRO A 288 -19.74 15.07 -33.08
CA PRO A 288 -19.89 16.09 -32.05
C PRO A 288 -18.57 16.45 -31.37
N TRP A 289 -18.32 17.74 -31.20
CA TRP A 289 -17.23 18.27 -30.40
C TRP A 289 -17.70 18.51 -28.96
N ILE A 290 -17.52 17.52 -28.09
CA ILE A 290 -18.12 17.49 -26.76
C ILE A 290 -17.12 17.94 -25.69
N LYS A 291 -17.52 18.93 -24.88
CA LYS A 291 -16.82 19.32 -23.64
C LYS A 291 -17.42 18.56 -22.45
N CYS A 292 -16.69 17.58 -21.93
CA CYS A 292 -17.13 16.68 -20.87
C CYS A 292 -17.47 17.43 -19.56
N LEU A 293 -16.74 18.49 -19.22
CA LEU A 293 -16.90 19.24 -17.97
C LEU A 293 -18.29 19.89 -17.81
N TYR A 294 -18.97 20.21 -18.91
CA TYR A 294 -20.27 20.89 -18.89
C TYR A 294 -21.46 19.96 -19.17
N LYS A 295 -21.23 18.65 -19.33
CA LYS A 295 -22.32 17.68 -19.45
C LYS A 295 -23.13 17.60 -18.15
N THR A 296 -24.44 17.48 -18.28
CA THR A 296 -25.38 17.37 -17.14
C THR A 296 -26.39 16.23 -17.28
N ASP A 297 -26.47 15.62 -18.47
CA ASP A 297 -27.45 14.59 -18.86
C ASP A 297 -27.43 13.34 -17.95
N LYS A 298 -26.30 13.04 -17.31
CA LYS A 298 -26.12 11.88 -16.44
C LYS A 298 -26.07 12.20 -14.94
N LEU A 299 -26.19 13.47 -14.55
CA LEU A 299 -26.14 13.86 -13.13
C LEU A 299 -27.47 13.65 -12.39
N GLY A 300 -28.58 13.58 -13.13
CA GLY A 300 -29.93 13.55 -12.55
C GLY A 300 -30.36 14.92 -12.01
N SER A 301 -31.50 14.95 -11.32
CA SER A 301 -31.95 16.17 -10.65
C SER A 301 -31.09 16.49 -9.42
N LEU A 302 -31.06 17.77 -9.02
CA LEU A 302 -30.30 18.20 -7.83
C LEU A 302 -30.75 17.45 -6.55
N ARG A 303 -32.05 17.12 -6.45
CA ARG A 303 -32.60 16.36 -5.32
C ARG A 303 -32.06 14.93 -5.29
N GLU A 304 -32.08 14.23 -6.43
CA GLU A 304 -31.55 12.87 -6.54
C GLU A 304 -30.05 12.83 -6.27
N ALA A 305 -29.30 13.79 -6.83
CA ALA A 305 -27.86 13.91 -6.59
C ALA A 305 -27.54 14.05 -5.10
N LYS A 306 -28.26 14.92 -4.38
CA LYS A 306 -28.08 15.11 -2.93
C LYS A 306 -28.36 13.83 -2.12
N GLU A 307 -29.38 13.05 -2.46
CA GLU A 307 -29.66 11.78 -1.78
C GLU A 307 -28.57 10.73 -2.05
N ILE A 308 -28.08 10.62 -3.29
CA ILE A 308 -26.97 9.72 -3.65
C ILE A 308 -25.71 10.10 -2.84
N LEU A 309 -25.37 11.39 -2.79
CA LEU A 309 -24.20 11.89 -2.04
C LEU A 309 -24.34 11.64 -0.53
N LYS A 310 -25.54 11.84 0.03
CA LYS A 310 -25.84 11.54 1.44
C LYS A 310 -25.65 10.06 1.76
N PHE A 311 -26.13 9.16 0.90
CA PHE A 311 -25.91 7.72 1.04
C PHE A 311 -24.42 7.37 0.95
N ALA A 312 -23.71 7.94 -0.02
CA ALA A 312 -22.27 7.72 -0.18
C ALA A 312 -21.48 8.18 1.05
N ARG A 313 -21.83 9.32 1.67
CA ARG A 313 -21.22 9.78 2.93
C ARG A 313 -21.46 8.80 4.08
N ALA A 314 -22.69 8.33 4.24
CA ALA A 314 -23.02 7.35 5.27
C ALA A 314 -22.25 6.03 5.08
N GLN A 315 -22.11 5.58 3.82
CA GLN A 315 -21.33 4.39 3.49
C GLN A 315 -19.84 4.59 3.77
N ALA A 316 -19.25 5.73 3.35
CA ALA A 316 -17.85 6.05 3.61
C ALA A 316 -17.54 6.10 5.12
N GLN A 317 -18.42 6.75 5.90
CA GLN A 317 -18.30 6.82 7.36
C GLN A 317 -18.35 5.44 8.01
N LYS A 318 -19.21 4.54 7.51
CA LYS A 318 -19.33 3.17 8.00
C LYS A 318 -18.12 2.30 7.64
N GLN A 319 -17.51 2.52 6.47
CA GLN A 319 -16.35 1.77 6.02
C GLN A 319 -15.08 2.19 6.75
N SER A 320 -14.88 3.49 6.97
CA SER A 320 -13.77 3.98 7.76
C SER A 320 -14.03 5.38 8.32
N ALA A 321 -14.35 5.43 9.61
CA ALA A 321 -14.61 6.69 10.32
C ALA A 321 -13.36 7.57 10.48
N TYR A 322 -12.16 7.01 10.30
CA TYR A 322 -10.87 7.69 10.52
C TYR A 322 -10.32 8.36 9.26
N LEU A 323 -10.89 8.08 8.09
CA LEU A 323 -10.38 8.59 6.82
C LEU A 323 -11.19 9.79 6.37
N GLU A 324 -10.50 10.93 6.20
CA GLU A 324 -11.13 12.17 5.77
C GLU A 324 -11.29 12.25 4.25
N HIS A 325 -10.29 11.78 3.49
CA HIS A 325 -10.24 11.93 2.03
C HIS A 325 -11.46 11.35 1.28
N PRO A 326 -12.13 10.24 1.68
CA PRO A 326 -13.33 9.77 0.99
C PRO A 326 -14.50 10.75 1.15
N ARG A 327 -14.67 11.33 2.35
CA ARG A 327 -15.70 12.36 2.60
C ARG A 327 -15.38 13.63 1.80
N VAL A 328 -14.13 14.07 1.83
CA VAL A 328 -13.67 15.25 1.08
C VAL A 328 -13.91 15.07 -0.42
N CYS A 329 -13.65 13.88 -0.97
CA CYS A 329 -13.95 13.55 -2.37
C CYS A 329 -15.43 13.80 -2.70
N ILE A 330 -16.34 13.32 -1.83
CA ILE A 330 -17.79 13.51 -1.99
C ILE A 330 -18.17 15.00 -1.90
N ASP A 331 -17.57 15.74 -0.97
CA ASP A 331 -17.81 17.18 -0.76
C ASP A 331 -17.33 18.04 -1.94
N VAL A 332 -16.28 17.60 -2.64
CA VAL A 332 -15.77 18.23 -3.88
C VAL A 332 -16.68 17.95 -5.06
N ILE A 333 -17.18 16.71 -5.19
CA ILE A 333 -18.16 16.36 -6.22
C ILE A 333 -19.44 17.17 -6.06
N GLU A 334 -19.96 17.27 -4.82
CA GLU A 334 -21.17 18.05 -4.53
C GLU A 334 -21.00 19.53 -4.92
N GLU A 335 -19.85 20.13 -4.61
CA GLU A 335 -19.57 21.53 -4.96
C GLU A 335 -19.74 21.78 -6.46
N GLY A 336 -19.18 20.89 -7.29
CA GLY A 336 -19.27 21.05 -8.73
C GLY A 336 -20.67 20.82 -9.30
N ILE A 337 -21.53 20.10 -8.56
CA ILE A 337 -22.94 19.90 -8.92
C ILE A 337 -23.78 21.12 -8.50
N VAL A 338 -23.54 21.66 -7.31
CA VAL A 338 -24.34 22.75 -6.72
C VAL A 338 -23.93 24.11 -7.26
N SER A 339 -22.63 24.40 -7.26
CA SER A 339 -22.05 25.71 -7.56
C SER A 339 -21.46 25.79 -8.98
N GLY A 340 -21.52 24.69 -9.73
CA GLY A 340 -21.02 24.59 -11.10
C GLY A 340 -19.60 24.04 -11.22
N PRO A 341 -19.22 23.52 -12.41
CA PRO A 341 -18.03 22.70 -12.58
C PRO A 341 -16.72 23.40 -12.25
N ARG A 342 -16.56 24.69 -12.59
CA ARG A 342 -15.31 25.43 -12.29
C ARG A 342 -15.10 25.63 -10.77
N ALA A 343 -16.18 25.86 -10.01
CA ALA A 343 -16.12 25.90 -8.55
C ALA A 343 -15.68 24.54 -7.99
N GLY A 344 -16.22 23.44 -8.54
CA GLY A 344 -15.79 22.08 -8.24
C GLY A 344 -14.31 21.84 -8.50
N LEU A 345 -13.79 22.25 -9.67
CA LEU A 345 -12.36 22.11 -10.02
C LEU A 345 -11.44 22.90 -9.07
N LEU A 346 -11.84 24.11 -8.65
CA LEU A 346 -11.05 24.90 -7.71
C LEU A 346 -11.04 24.26 -6.32
N LYS A 347 -12.18 23.77 -5.85
CA LYS A 347 -12.27 23.05 -4.57
C LYS A 347 -11.49 21.74 -4.61
N GLU A 348 -11.54 21.01 -5.73
CA GLU A 348 -10.76 19.80 -5.98
C GLU A 348 -9.25 20.06 -5.84
N ALA A 349 -8.73 21.07 -6.55
CA ALA A 349 -7.30 21.40 -6.52
C ALA A 349 -6.83 21.73 -5.10
N ASN A 350 -7.57 22.56 -4.37
CA ASN A 350 -7.24 22.94 -2.99
C ASN A 350 -7.33 21.76 -2.01
N ALA A 351 -8.37 20.94 -2.13
CA ALA A 351 -8.56 19.77 -1.28
C ALA A 351 -7.51 18.69 -1.53
N SER A 352 -7.20 18.39 -2.80
CA SER A 352 -6.17 17.42 -3.19
C SER A 352 -4.80 17.84 -2.67
N TRP A 353 -4.44 19.13 -2.84
CA TRP A 353 -3.22 19.72 -2.28
C TRP A 353 -3.13 19.53 -0.77
N THR A 354 -4.19 19.87 -0.03
CA THR A 354 -4.22 19.74 1.44
C THR A 354 -4.05 18.29 1.89
N LEU A 355 -4.75 17.36 1.24
CA LEU A 355 -4.71 15.93 1.57
C LEU A 355 -3.35 15.29 1.28
N GLN A 356 -2.65 15.73 0.24
CA GLN A 356 -1.32 15.22 -0.13
C GLN A 356 -0.30 15.36 1.01
N PHE A 357 -0.41 16.41 1.83
CA PHE A 357 0.50 16.65 2.96
C PHE A 357 0.02 16.07 4.29
N SER A 358 -1.17 15.44 4.31
CA SER A 358 -1.72 14.82 5.51
C SER A 358 -0.87 13.65 6.02
N PRO A 359 -0.85 13.37 7.34
CA PRO A 359 -0.20 12.17 7.87
C PRO A 359 -0.70 10.88 7.22
N THR A 360 -2.01 10.80 6.94
CA THR A 360 -2.63 9.66 6.26
C THR A 360 -2.08 9.44 4.86
N SER A 361 -1.91 10.50 4.07
CA SER A 361 -1.32 10.36 2.73
C SER A 361 0.14 9.92 2.81
N LYS A 362 0.94 10.51 3.71
CA LYS A 362 2.33 10.09 3.96
C LYS A 362 2.42 8.59 4.29
N SER A 363 1.55 8.11 5.17
CA SER A 363 1.44 6.71 5.54
C SER A 363 1.06 5.81 4.36
N LEU A 364 0.02 6.15 3.61
CA LEU A 364 -0.45 5.32 2.49
C LEU A 364 0.54 5.32 1.31
N VAL A 365 1.21 6.45 1.04
CA VAL A 365 2.31 6.55 0.07
C VAL A 365 3.50 5.69 0.51
N HIS A 366 3.84 5.67 1.80
CA HIS A 366 4.85 4.74 2.33
C HIS A 366 4.46 3.29 2.04
N VAL A 367 3.23 2.87 2.37
CA VAL A 367 2.73 1.51 2.09
C VAL A 367 2.83 1.17 0.60
N PHE A 368 2.47 2.10 -0.28
CA PHE A 368 2.55 1.91 -1.73
C PHE A 368 3.97 1.58 -2.22
N PHE A 369 4.99 2.27 -1.68
CA PHE A 369 6.38 2.00 -2.00
C PHE A 369 6.92 0.75 -1.30
N ALA A 370 6.59 0.57 -0.02
CA ALA A 370 6.97 -0.59 0.77
C ALA A 370 6.49 -1.90 0.11
N GLN A 371 5.23 -1.93 -0.34
CA GLN A 371 4.65 -3.10 -1.02
C GLN A 371 5.38 -3.42 -2.34
N ARG A 372 5.82 -2.41 -3.10
CA ARG A 372 6.61 -2.64 -4.32
C ARG A 372 8.04 -3.07 -4.01
N ALA A 373 8.59 -2.58 -2.91
CA ALA A 373 9.94 -2.91 -2.48
C ALA A 373 10.05 -4.37 -2.01
N THR A 374 8.95 -5.05 -1.66
CA THR A 374 9.03 -6.46 -1.21
C THR A 374 9.53 -7.41 -2.28
N SER A 375 9.34 -7.10 -3.57
CA SER A 375 9.88 -7.91 -4.67
C SER A 375 11.39 -7.72 -4.88
N LYS A 376 12.00 -6.71 -4.23
CA LYS A 376 13.44 -6.46 -4.26
C LYS A 376 14.05 -6.95 -2.96
N VAL A 377 14.77 -8.05 -3.03
CA VAL A 377 15.39 -8.72 -1.88
C VAL A 377 16.90 -8.55 -2.00
N PRO A 378 17.54 -7.76 -1.13
CA PRO A 378 18.99 -7.58 -1.15
C PRO A 378 19.73 -8.92 -1.10
N GLY A 379 20.78 -9.06 -1.90
CA GLY A 379 21.58 -10.29 -2.00
C GLY A 379 20.95 -11.40 -2.85
N ILE A 380 19.68 -11.26 -3.26
CA ILE A 380 18.97 -12.23 -4.11
C ILE A 380 18.59 -11.59 -5.45
N SER A 381 17.86 -10.47 -5.42
CA SER A 381 17.44 -9.76 -6.62
C SER A 381 18.64 -9.20 -7.42
N ASP A 382 19.75 -8.94 -6.74
CA ASP A 382 20.98 -8.41 -7.34
C ASP A 382 21.71 -9.45 -8.22
N LEU A 383 21.37 -10.74 -8.07
CA LEU A 383 21.97 -11.84 -8.84
C LEU A 383 21.44 -11.94 -10.28
N GLY A 384 20.39 -11.18 -10.64
CA GLY A 384 19.83 -11.19 -12.00
C GLY A 384 19.15 -12.51 -12.40
N LEU A 385 18.77 -13.35 -11.43
CA LEU A 385 18.12 -14.64 -11.70
C LEU A 385 16.72 -14.45 -12.31
N THR A 386 16.40 -15.31 -13.27
CA THR A 386 15.07 -15.35 -13.91
C THR A 386 14.20 -16.40 -13.23
N PRO A 387 12.94 -16.08 -12.85
CA PRO A 387 12.02 -17.07 -12.28
C PRO A 387 11.73 -18.22 -13.24
N ARG A 388 11.75 -19.45 -12.74
CA ARG A 388 11.29 -20.65 -13.46
C ARG A 388 9.77 -20.64 -13.56
N ASN A 389 9.24 -21.25 -14.63
CA ASN A 389 7.80 -21.39 -14.80
C ASN A 389 7.27 -22.53 -13.92
N ILE A 390 6.54 -22.19 -12.87
CA ILE A 390 5.82 -23.15 -12.03
C ILE A 390 4.43 -23.35 -12.63
N SER A 391 4.09 -24.59 -13.01
CA SER A 391 2.85 -24.93 -13.71
C SER A 391 2.01 -25.99 -12.98
N LYS A 392 2.67 -26.95 -12.35
CA LYS A 392 2.06 -28.07 -11.63
C LYS A 392 2.53 -28.07 -10.17
N VAL A 393 1.58 -28.01 -9.24
CA VAL A 393 1.86 -27.89 -7.81
C VAL A 393 1.22 -29.05 -7.03
N GLY A 394 2.00 -29.75 -6.21
CA GLY A 394 1.50 -30.72 -5.24
C GLY A 394 1.15 -30.05 -3.92
N ILE A 395 0.02 -30.41 -3.31
CA ILE A 395 -0.40 -29.98 -1.99
C ILE A 395 -0.55 -31.21 -1.11
N LEU A 396 0.14 -31.26 0.02
CA LEU A 396 0.02 -32.36 0.99
C LEU A 396 -0.89 -31.95 2.14
N GLY A 397 -2.05 -32.60 2.24
CA GLY A 397 -3.08 -32.29 3.22
C GLY A 397 -4.18 -31.37 2.66
N GLY A 398 -5.43 -31.85 2.69
CA GLY A 398 -6.67 -31.20 2.25
C GLY A 398 -7.45 -30.54 3.38
N GLY A 399 -6.80 -30.24 4.49
CA GLY A 399 -7.36 -29.47 5.60
C GLY A 399 -7.71 -28.02 5.22
N LEU A 400 -7.96 -27.18 6.23
CA LEU A 400 -8.34 -25.77 6.02
C LEU A 400 -7.28 -25.00 5.21
N MET A 401 -6.00 -25.14 5.56
CA MET A 401 -4.91 -24.45 4.88
C MET A 401 -4.68 -25.01 3.49
N GLY A 402 -4.45 -26.31 3.35
CA GLY A 402 -4.16 -26.92 2.05
C GLY A 402 -5.27 -26.72 1.00
N SER A 403 -6.55 -26.85 1.40
CA SER A 403 -7.67 -26.54 0.48
C SER A 403 -7.73 -25.05 0.10
N GLY A 404 -7.38 -24.14 1.02
CA GLY A 404 -7.27 -22.71 0.73
C GLY A 404 -6.13 -22.39 -0.23
N ILE A 405 -4.96 -23.02 -0.06
CA ILE A 405 -3.79 -22.86 -0.93
C ILE A 405 -4.09 -23.41 -2.32
N ALA A 406 -4.66 -24.61 -2.41
CA ALA A 406 -5.11 -25.22 -3.67
C ALA A 406 -6.09 -24.29 -4.40
N THR A 407 -7.06 -23.71 -3.68
CA THR A 407 -8.01 -22.75 -4.24
C THR A 407 -7.30 -21.53 -4.84
N ALA A 408 -6.31 -20.96 -4.14
CA ALA A 408 -5.56 -19.78 -4.62
C ALA A 408 -4.76 -20.06 -5.91
N LEU A 409 -4.13 -21.24 -5.99
CA LEU A 409 -3.35 -21.68 -7.15
C LEU A 409 -4.23 -21.94 -8.37
N ILE A 410 -5.35 -22.64 -8.18
CA ILE A 410 -6.31 -22.97 -9.24
C ILE A 410 -6.94 -21.71 -9.85
N LEU A 411 -7.32 -20.74 -9.01
CA LEU A 411 -7.85 -19.45 -9.47
C LEU A 411 -6.87 -18.68 -10.37
N SER A 412 -5.60 -19.04 -10.31
CA SER A 412 -4.51 -18.46 -11.09
C SER A 412 -4.07 -19.39 -12.25
N ASN A 413 -4.95 -20.33 -12.64
CA ASN A 413 -4.78 -21.32 -13.70
C ASN A 413 -3.56 -22.25 -13.51
N GLN A 414 -3.25 -22.65 -12.27
CA GLN A 414 -2.25 -23.69 -12.01
C GLN A 414 -2.90 -25.05 -11.76
N ARG A 415 -2.24 -26.11 -12.27
CA ARG A 415 -2.65 -27.49 -12.02
C ARG A 415 -2.25 -27.88 -10.61
N VAL A 416 -3.17 -28.46 -9.86
CA VAL A 416 -2.94 -28.84 -8.46
C VAL A 416 -3.21 -30.32 -8.26
N ILE A 417 -2.23 -31.02 -7.68
CA ILE A 417 -2.41 -32.37 -7.15
C ILE A 417 -2.62 -32.26 -5.64
N LEU A 418 -3.77 -32.68 -5.13
CA LEU A 418 -4.04 -32.75 -3.70
C LEU A 418 -3.84 -34.18 -3.21
N LYS A 419 -2.80 -34.39 -2.39
CA LYS A 419 -2.54 -35.67 -1.74
C LYS A 419 -3.13 -35.69 -0.34
N GLU A 420 -3.83 -36.79 -0.02
CA GLU A 420 -4.29 -37.10 1.33
C GLU A 420 -3.87 -38.51 1.77
N VAL A 421 -4.07 -38.82 3.06
CA VAL A 421 -3.69 -40.12 3.63
C VAL A 421 -4.75 -41.21 3.39
N ASN A 422 -6.01 -40.82 3.16
CA ASN A 422 -7.11 -41.72 2.84
C ASN A 422 -8.21 -41.00 2.05
N ASP A 423 -9.12 -41.78 1.47
CA ASP A 423 -10.19 -41.26 0.62
C ASP A 423 -11.13 -40.30 1.38
N ASN A 424 -11.48 -40.59 2.64
CA ASN A 424 -12.36 -39.72 3.43
C ASN A 424 -11.80 -38.30 3.56
N PHE A 425 -10.51 -38.16 3.90
CA PHE A 425 -9.87 -36.84 3.98
C PHE A 425 -9.69 -36.21 2.60
N LEU A 426 -9.41 -37.01 1.57
CA LEU A 426 -9.29 -36.53 0.19
C LEU A 426 -10.60 -35.91 -0.29
N GLN A 427 -11.72 -36.63 -0.17
CA GLN A 427 -13.04 -36.14 -0.56
C GLN A 427 -13.43 -34.90 0.24
N ALA A 428 -13.11 -34.85 1.54
CA ALA A 428 -13.35 -33.67 2.36
C ALA A 428 -12.52 -32.45 1.86
N GLY A 429 -11.25 -32.65 1.49
CA GLY A 429 -10.38 -31.61 0.95
C GLY A 429 -10.87 -31.08 -0.40
N VAL A 430 -11.18 -31.97 -1.34
CA VAL A 430 -11.78 -31.62 -2.64
C VAL A 430 -13.11 -30.90 -2.44
N GLY A 431 -13.95 -31.36 -1.52
CA GLY A 431 -15.21 -30.72 -1.15
C GLY A 431 -15.04 -29.29 -0.65
N ARG A 432 -14.02 -29.02 0.17
CA ARG A 432 -13.69 -27.65 0.62
C ARG A 432 -13.25 -26.74 -0.52
N VAL A 433 -12.38 -27.22 -1.42
CA VAL A 433 -11.99 -26.46 -2.63
C VAL A 433 -13.21 -26.12 -3.47
N LYS A 434 -14.08 -27.11 -3.71
CA LYS A 434 -15.34 -26.93 -4.45
C LYS A 434 -16.23 -25.87 -3.78
N ALA A 435 -16.40 -25.92 -2.46
CA ALA A 435 -17.20 -24.95 -1.71
C ALA A 435 -16.64 -23.52 -1.81
N ASN A 436 -15.31 -23.36 -1.75
CA ASN A 436 -14.66 -22.06 -1.90
C ASN A 436 -14.92 -21.45 -3.29
N LEU A 437 -14.83 -22.26 -4.35
CA LEU A 437 -15.12 -21.84 -5.72
C LEU A 437 -16.61 -21.53 -5.92
N GLN A 438 -17.51 -22.37 -5.41
CA GLN A 438 -18.96 -22.14 -5.47
C GLN A 438 -19.38 -20.85 -4.75
N SER A 439 -18.73 -20.51 -3.64
CA SER A 439 -18.96 -19.24 -2.94
C SER A 439 -18.68 -18.02 -3.83
N ARG A 440 -17.68 -18.10 -4.73
CA ARG A 440 -17.40 -17.02 -5.71
C ARG A 440 -18.46 -16.91 -6.80
N VAL A 441 -19.02 -18.04 -7.25
CA VAL A 441 -20.16 -18.07 -8.19
C VAL A 441 -21.39 -17.46 -7.56
N LYS A 442 -21.73 -17.86 -6.32
CA LYS A 442 -22.86 -17.29 -5.57
C LYS A 442 -22.72 -15.77 -5.35
N LYS A 443 -21.49 -15.28 -5.21
CA LYS A 443 -21.17 -13.84 -5.08
C LYS A 443 -21.13 -13.09 -6.42
N GLY A 444 -21.37 -13.75 -7.55
CA GLY A 444 -21.31 -13.13 -8.89
C GLY A 444 -19.90 -12.77 -9.37
N THR A 445 -18.86 -13.18 -8.64
CA THR A 445 -17.45 -12.88 -8.96
C THR A 445 -16.80 -13.91 -9.89
N MET A 446 -17.54 -14.95 -10.26
CA MET A 446 -17.09 -16.05 -11.12
C MET A 446 -18.30 -16.62 -11.87
N THR A 447 -18.13 -16.99 -13.13
CA THR A 447 -19.16 -17.67 -13.93
C THR A 447 -19.14 -19.19 -13.68
N GLN A 448 -20.23 -19.88 -14.01
CA GLN A 448 -20.32 -21.34 -13.88
C GLN A 448 -19.28 -22.06 -14.76
N GLU A 449 -19.05 -21.58 -15.99
CA GLU A 449 -18.01 -22.10 -16.88
C GLU A 449 -16.60 -21.97 -16.29
N ASN A 450 -16.28 -20.80 -15.72
CA ASN A 450 -14.99 -20.59 -15.07
C ASN A 450 -14.82 -21.44 -13.80
N PHE A 451 -15.92 -21.75 -13.11
CA PHE A 451 -15.91 -22.68 -11.98
C PHE A 451 -15.55 -24.11 -12.42
N GLU A 452 -16.16 -24.62 -13.48
CA GLU A 452 -15.88 -25.96 -14.01
C GLU A 452 -14.45 -26.07 -14.53
N LYS A 453 -13.99 -25.05 -15.26
CA LYS A 453 -12.59 -24.96 -15.71
C LYS A 453 -11.60 -24.90 -14.55
N ALA A 454 -11.92 -24.16 -13.49
CA ALA A 454 -11.07 -24.10 -12.30
C ALA A 454 -11.02 -25.49 -11.62
N LEU A 455 -12.17 -26.12 -11.43
CA LEU A 455 -12.23 -27.42 -10.75
C LEU A 455 -11.50 -28.54 -11.53
N SER A 456 -11.50 -28.50 -12.87
CA SER A 456 -10.76 -29.49 -13.69
C SER A 456 -9.24 -29.41 -13.56
N LEU A 457 -8.71 -28.35 -12.94
CA LEU A 457 -7.28 -28.23 -12.62
C LEU A 457 -6.89 -28.95 -11.32
N LEU A 458 -7.86 -29.48 -10.56
CA LEU A 458 -7.62 -30.20 -9.31
C LEU A 458 -7.68 -31.72 -9.54
N THR A 459 -6.62 -32.42 -9.18
CA THR A 459 -6.58 -33.89 -9.14
C THR A 459 -6.32 -34.35 -7.71
N GLY A 460 -7.14 -35.28 -7.21
CA GLY A 460 -6.93 -35.90 -5.89
C GLY A 460 -6.18 -37.22 -5.99
N VAL A 461 -5.22 -37.47 -5.10
CA VAL A 461 -4.42 -38.72 -5.05
C VAL A 461 -4.16 -39.17 -3.60
N LEU A 462 -3.80 -40.44 -3.41
CA LEU A 462 -3.46 -41.02 -2.10
C LEU A 462 -1.96 -41.31 -1.96
N ASP A 463 -1.28 -41.61 -3.07
CA ASP A 463 0.15 -41.90 -3.16
C ASP A 463 0.94 -40.75 -3.83
N TYR A 464 2.22 -41.00 -4.12
CA TYR A 464 3.13 -40.05 -4.75
C TYR A 464 3.40 -40.35 -6.25
N GLU A 465 2.70 -41.29 -6.88
CA GLU A 465 3.04 -41.74 -8.25
C GLU A 465 2.97 -40.61 -9.29
N GLN A 466 2.10 -39.62 -9.06
CA GLN A 466 1.92 -38.47 -9.96
C GLN A 466 2.85 -37.27 -9.65
N PHE A 467 3.85 -37.43 -8.78
CA PHE A 467 4.75 -36.36 -8.37
C PHE A 467 6.02 -36.21 -9.23
N GLY A 468 6.26 -37.14 -10.18
CA GLY A 468 7.48 -37.18 -11.00
C GLY A 468 7.71 -35.99 -11.94
N ASP A 469 6.69 -35.19 -12.20
CA ASP A 469 6.70 -33.99 -13.08
C ASP A 469 6.20 -32.72 -12.36
N VAL A 470 6.14 -32.74 -11.02
CA VAL A 470 5.70 -31.58 -10.22
C VAL A 470 6.82 -30.55 -10.10
N ASP A 471 6.48 -29.26 -10.27
CA ASP A 471 7.43 -28.15 -10.20
C ASP A 471 7.65 -27.65 -8.76
N MET A 472 6.62 -27.77 -7.92
CA MET A 472 6.62 -27.32 -6.53
C MET A 472 5.65 -28.16 -5.69
N VAL A 473 6.04 -28.50 -4.46
CA VAL A 473 5.15 -29.10 -3.46
C VAL A 473 5.00 -28.16 -2.28
N ILE A 474 3.79 -28.02 -1.74
CA ILE A 474 3.52 -27.31 -0.48
C ILE A 474 2.92 -28.29 0.52
N GLU A 475 3.67 -28.55 1.57
CA GLU A 475 3.24 -29.34 2.71
C GLU A 475 2.35 -28.51 3.65
N ALA A 476 1.14 -29.00 3.94
CA ALA A 476 0.15 -28.34 4.80
C ALA A 476 -0.55 -29.34 5.74
N VAL A 477 0.22 -30.28 6.29
CA VAL A 477 -0.20 -31.26 7.31
C VAL A 477 0.00 -30.71 8.72
N ILE A 478 -0.41 -31.50 9.73
CA ILE A 478 -0.33 -31.14 11.14
C ILE A 478 1.09 -30.79 11.60
N GLU A 479 1.19 -29.95 12.64
CA GLU A 479 2.45 -29.49 13.24
C GLU A 479 3.14 -30.58 14.08
N LYS A 480 3.68 -31.60 13.41
CA LYS A 480 4.51 -32.65 14.03
C LYS A 480 5.82 -32.81 13.26
N VAL A 481 6.95 -32.64 13.96
CA VAL A 481 8.30 -32.65 13.37
C VAL A 481 8.59 -33.98 12.66
N ASP A 482 8.47 -35.13 13.34
CA ASP A 482 8.77 -36.45 12.77
C ASP A 482 7.97 -36.73 11.49
N LEU A 483 6.70 -36.32 11.47
CA LEU A 483 5.83 -36.49 10.31
C LEU A 483 6.32 -35.65 9.12
N LYS A 484 6.68 -34.39 9.37
CA LYS A 484 7.20 -33.50 8.32
C LYS A 484 8.56 -33.98 7.81
N GLN A 485 9.45 -34.46 8.69
CA GLN A 485 10.72 -35.07 8.29
C GLN A 485 10.52 -36.27 7.36
N GLN A 486 9.61 -37.19 7.71
CA GLN A 486 9.27 -38.33 6.85
C GLN A 486 8.70 -37.87 5.49
N ILE A 487 7.79 -36.89 5.50
CA ILE A 487 7.21 -36.33 4.28
C ILE A 487 8.31 -35.76 3.38
N PHE A 488 9.24 -34.98 3.90
CA PHE A 488 10.30 -34.37 3.09
C PHE A 488 11.30 -35.41 2.56
N ALA A 489 11.56 -36.48 3.30
CA ALA A 489 12.33 -37.63 2.82
C ALA A 489 11.60 -38.35 1.65
N ASP A 490 10.28 -38.54 1.76
CA ASP A 490 9.47 -39.10 0.66
C ASP A 490 9.48 -38.17 -0.55
N LEU A 491 9.32 -36.86 -0.35
CA LEU A 491 9.35 -35.87 -1.45
C LEU A 491 10.69 -35.87 -2.19
N GLU A 492 11.81 -36.03 -1.50
CA GLU A 492 13.12 -36.19 -2.15
C GLU A 492 13.17 -37.42 -3.07
N LYS A 493 12.52 -38.52 -2.69
CA LYS A 493 12.47 -39.75 -3.47
C LYS A 493 11.57 -39.66 -4.70
N TYR A 494 10.39 -39.03 -4.58
CA TYR A 494 9.34 -39.06 -5.61
C TYR A 494 9.33 -37.82 -6.52
N CYS A 495 9.85 -36.68 -6.08
CA CYS A 495 9.86 -35.45 -6.87
C CYS A 495 11.14 -35.33 -7.71
N PRO A 496 11.07 -34.74 -8.91
CA PRO A 496 12.25 -34.51 -9.73
C PRO A 496 13.20 -33.51 -9.06
N PRO A 497 14.52 -33.52 -9.37
CA PRO A 497 15.52 -32.68 -8.69
C PRO A 497 15.25 -31.17 -8.74
N HIS A 498 14.52 -30.69 -9.77
CA HIS A 498 14.18 -29.27 -9.90
C HIS A 498 13.00 -28.83 -9.03
N CYS A 499 12.19 -29.76 -8.52
CA CYS A 499 11.00 -29.49 -7.73
C CYS A 499 11.34 -28.69 -6.46
N ILE A 500 10.56 -27.66 -6.15
CA ILE A 500 10.67 -26.90 -4.90
C ILE A 500 9.93 -27.64 -3.79
N LEU A 501 10.56 -27.82 -2.63
CA LEU A 501 9.96 -28.48 -1.47
C LEU A 501 9.58 -27.42 -0.43
N ALA A 502 8.32 -26.99 -0.43
CA ALA A 502 7.84 -25.95 0.47
C ALA A 502 7.03 -26.51 1.64
N THR A 503 7.10 -25.86 2.80
CA THR A 503 6.22 -26.13 3.95
C THR A 503 5.41 -24.88 4.33
N ASN A 504 4.15 -25.07 4.70
CA ASN A 504 3.27 -24.05 5.26
C ASN A 504 3.29 -24.04 6.81
N THR A 505 4.30 -24.66 7.45
CA THR A 505 4.45 -24.56 8.91
C THR A 505 4.48 -23.09 9.36
N SER A 506 4.05 -22.84 10.60
CA SER A 506 4.01 -21.49 11.20
C SER A 506 5.04 -21.31 12.31
N THR A 507 5.62 -22.39 12.83
CA THR A 507 6.42 -22.39 14.07
C THR A 507 7.61 -23.34 14.09
N ILE A 508 7.62 -24.38 13.25
CA ILE A 508 8.72 -25.36 13.21
C ILE A 508 9.90 -24.79 12.44
N ASP A 509 11.11 -25.00 12.98
CA ASP A 509 12.37 -24.68 12.33
C ASP A 509 12.56 -25.53 11.06
N LEU A 510 12.73 -24.87 9.91
CA LEU A 510 12.92 -25.53 8.62
C LEU A 510 14.20 -26.37 8.55
N ASN A 511 15.23 -26.04 9.33
CA ASN A 511 16.44 -26.86 9.41
C ASN A 511 16.12 -28.23 10.00
N LEU A 512 15.28 -28.30 11.05
CA LEU A 512 14.83 -29.57 11.64
C LEU A 512 14.06 -30.41 10.62
N ILE A 513 13.19 -29.78 9.82
CA ILE A 513 12.46 -30.48 8.74
C ILE A 513 13.45 -31.06 7.71
N GLY A 514 14.52 -30.33 7.41
CA GLY A 514 15.55 -30.70 6.44
C GLY A 514 16.58 -31.73 6.90
N GLU A 515 16.60 -32.15 8.17
CA GLU A 515 17.61 -33.08 8.71
C GLU A 515 17.56 -34.47 8.05
N SER A 516 16.37 -34.91 7.65
CA SER A 516 16.15 -36.25 7.07
C SER A 516 16.28 -36.29 5.53
N THR A 517 16.81 -35.24 4.90
CA THR A 517 16.93 -35.15 3.43
C THR A 517 18.23 -34.46 2.99
N LYS A 518 18.73 -34.81 1.79
CA LYS A 518 19.89 -34.16 1.17
C LYS A 518 19.52 -32.95 0.32
N SER A 519 18.21 -32.72 0.11
CA SER A 519 17.63 -31.68 -0.73
C SER A 519 17.45 -30.33 -0.02
N GLN A 520 18.25 -30.01 1.00
CA GLN A 520 18.06 -28.81 1.82
C GLN A 520 18.12 -27.50 1.02
N ASN A 521 18.85 -27.49 -0.10
CA ASN A 521 18.97 -26.33 -0.98
C ASN A 521 17.66 -25.94 -1.69
N ARG A 522 16.67 -26.83 -1.71
CA ARG A 522 15.36 -26.61 -2.31
C ARG A 522 14.21 -26.64 -1.31
N ILE A 523 14.53 -26.65 0.00
CA ILE A 523 13.57 -26.45 1.09
C ILE A 523 13.33 -24.97 1.33
N VAL A 524 12.06 -24.59 1.46
CA VAL A 524 11.64 -23.20 1.73
C VAL A 524 10.32 -23.19 2.52
N GLY A 525 10.05 -22.15 3.29
CA GLY A 525 8.74 -21.91 3.86
C GLY A 525 7.88 -21.13 2.88
N ALA A 526 6.69 -21.63 2.58
CA ALA A 526 5.64 -20.90 1.89
C ALA A 526 4.49 -20.70 2.88
N HIS A 527 4.69 -19.78 3.82
CA HIS A 527 3.76 -19.58 4.93
C HIS A 527 2.60 -18.67 4.49
N PHE A 528 1.44 -19.29 4.27
CA PHE A 528 0.16 -18.65 3.98
C PHE A 528 -0.60 -18.35 5.29
N PHE A 529 -1.43 -17.32 5.25
CA PHE A 529 -2.29 -16.93 6.37
C PHE A 529 -3.73 -17.39 6.14
N SER A 530 -4.38 -17.92 7.17
CA SER A 530 -5.76 -18.42 7.05
C SER A 530 -6.78 -17.27 7.03
N PRO A 531 -7.80 -17.30 6.14
CA PRO A 531 -7.98 -18.25 5.03
C PRO A 531 -7.04 -17.96 3.84
N ALA A 532 -6.31 -18.97 3.37
CA ALA A 532 -5.21 -18.79 2.40
C ALA A 532 -5.63 -18.22 1.03
N HIS A 533 -6.88 -18.38 0.60
CA HIS A 533 -7.39 -17.81 -0.66
C HIS A 533 -7.92 -16.36 -0.51
N ILE A 534 -7.90 -15.82 0.71
CA ILE A 534 -8.37 -14.47 1.04
C ILE A 534 -7.20 -13.59 1.51
N MET A 535 -6.40 -14.08 2.46
CA MET A 535 -5.34 -13.28 3.09
C MET A 535 -4.23 -12.92 2.09
N PRO A 536 -3.82 -11.65 1.96
CA PRO A 536 -2.98 -11.21 0.85
C PRO A 536 -1.49 -11.51 1.02
N LEU A 537 -1.02 -11.78 2.24
CA LEU A 537 0.40 -12.02 2.52
C LEU A 537 0.85 -13.45 2.19
N LEU A 538 2.06 -13.58 1.67
CA LEU A 538 2.82 -14.84 1.62
C LEU A 538 4.18 -14.59 2.25
N GLU A 539 4.49 -15.28 3.35
CA GLU A 539 5.80 -15.18 3.99
C GLU A 539 6.70 -16.30 3.45
N ILE A 540 7.75 -15.91 2.71
CA ILE A 540 8.74 -16.82 2.13
C ILE A 540 9.89 -16.95 3.12
N VAL A 541 9.95 -18.08 3.81
CA VAL A 541 10.96 -18.33 4.85
C VAL A 541 12.15 -19.06 4.24
N ARG A 542 13.34 -18.47 4.29
CA ARG A 542 14.57 -19.11 3.80
C ARG A 542 15.49 -19.53 4.95
N THR A 543 16.14 -20.66 4.76
CA THR A 543 17.31 -21.07 5.57
C THR A 543 18.59 -20.55 4.92
N HIS A 544 19.74 -20.81 5.55
CA HIS A 544 21.05 -20.56 4.93
C HIS A 544 21.32 -21.45 3.72
N ASN A 545 20.68 -22.62 3.66
CA ASN A 545 20.88 -23.59 2.58
C ASN A 545 19.93 -23.32 1.40
N THR A 546 18.77 -22.69 1.62
CA THR A 546 17.79 -22.38 0.57
C THR A 546 18.44 -21.60 -0.58
N SER A 547 18.37 -22.16 -1.79
CA SER A 547 18.93 -21.55 -3.00
C SER A 547 18.23 -20.22 -3.33
N PRO A 548 18.98 -19.18 -3.74
CA PRO A 548 18.41 -17.93 -4.25
C PRO A 548 17.39 -18.11 -5.38
N GLN A 549 17.59 -19.12 -6.24
CA GLN A 549 16.65 -19.42 -7.33
C GLN A 549 15.26 -19.77 -6.81
N VAL A 550 15.17 -20.54 -5.71
CA VAL A 550 13.90 -20.96 -5.10
C VAL A 550 13.14 -19.75 -4.56
N VAL A 551 13.84 -18.80 -3.96
CA VAL A 551 13.25 -17.56 -3.46
C VAL A 551 12.68 -16.73 -4.63
N VAL A 552 13.44 -16.59 -5.72
CA VAL A 552 12.99 -15.87 -6.93
C VAL A 552 11.77 -16.53 -7.57
N ASP A 553 11.72 -17.86 -7.61
CA ASP A 553 10.56 -18.59 -8.11
C ASP A 553 9.32 -18.35 -7.24
N LEU A 554 9.46 -18.40 -5.91
CA LEU A 554 8.35 -18.16 -4.99
C LEU A 554 7.86 -16.70 -5.00
N LEU A 555 8.76 -15.73 -5.20
CA LEU A 555 8.36 -14.33 -5.44
C LEU A 555 7.46 -14.22 -6.68
N ALA A 556 7.81 -14.94 -7.76
CA ALA A 556 7.02 -14.96 -8.99
C ALA A 556 5.69 -15.72 -8.81
N VAL A 557 5.69 -16.85 -8.10
CA VAL A 557 4.47 -17.59 -7.75
C VAL A 557 3.54 -16.69 -6.93
N GLY A 558 4.04 -16.07 -5.85
CA GLY A 558 3.27 -15.16 -5.00
C GLY A 558 2.59 -14.05 -5.82
N LYS A 559 3.34 -13.39 -6.70
CA LYS A 559 2.77 -12.38 -7.61
C LYS A 559 1.71 -12.96 -8.55
N LYS A 560 1.95 -14.14 -9.13
CA LYS A 560 1.03 -14.82 -10.05
C LYS A 560 -0.29 -15.18 -9.37
N ILE A 561 -0.25 -15.57 -8.09
CA ILE A 561 -1.43 -15.89 -7.28
C ILE A 561 -2.02 -14.68 -6.53
N HIS A 562 -1.65 -13.47 -6.94
CA HIS A 562 -2.11 -12.21 -6.34
C HIS A 562 -1.87 -12.10 -4.83
N LYS A 563 -0.78 -12.69 -4.34
CA LYS A 563 -0.23 -12.46 -3.01
C LYS A 563 0.86 -11.41 -3.07
N THR A 564 1.09 -10.76 -1.94
CA THR A 564 2.26 -9.94 -1.70
C THR A 564 3.27 -10.80 -0.96
N PRO A 565 4.37 -11.23 -1.61
CA PRO A 565 5.39 -12.00 -0.93
C PRO A 565 6.32 -11.08 -0.13
N ILE A 566 6.76 -11.55 1.04
CA ILE A 566 7.89 -11.00 1.80
C ILE A 566 8.90 -12.13 2.03
N VAL A 567 10.20 -11.82 2.07
CA VAL A 567 11.24 -12.82 2.33
C VAL A 567 11.82 -12.61 3.71
N VAL A 568 11.84 -13.67 4.50
CA VAL A 568 12.28 -13.65 5.90
C VAL A 568 13.20 -14.82 6.22
N GLY A 569 14.02 -14.67 7.24
CA GLY A 569 14.87 -15.72 7.79
C GLY A 569 14.07 -16.72 8.61
N ASN A 570 14.59 -17.95 8.69
CA ASN A 570 14.03 -19.02 9.48
C ASN A 570 14.24 -18.78 11.00
N CYS A 571 13.14 -18.78 11.76
CA CYS A 571 13.11 -18.77 13.22
C CYS A 571 11.71 -19.16 13.73
N THR A 572 11.56 -19.44 15.03
CA THR A 572 10.23 -19.72 15.62
C THR A 572 9.28 -18.52 15.42
N GLY A 573 8.20 -18.74 14.67
CA GLY A 573 7.19 -17.71 14.38
C GLY A 573 7.57 -16.74 13.24
N PHE A 574 8.73 -16.93 12.60
CA PHE A 574 9.23 -16.15 11.46
C PHE A 574 9.22 -14.64 11.72
N ALA A 575 8.70 -13.81 10.81
CA ALA A 575 8.56 -12.38 11.09
C ALA A 575 7.17 -12.07 11.65
N VAL A 576 6.08 -12.49 11.00
CA VAL A 576 4.73 -12.03 11.40
C VAL A 576 4.33 -12.55 12.77
N ASN A 577 4.28 -13.88 12.96
CA ASN A 577 3.77 -14.44 14.21
C ASN A 577 4.69 -14.09 15.38
N ARG A 578 6.01 -14.05 15.14
CA ARG A 578 7.01 -13.64 16.11
C ARG A 578 6.82 -12.18 16.54
N MET A 579 6.72 -11.23 15.61
CA MET A 579 6.46 -9.83 15.98
C MET A 579 5.14 -9.68 16.76
N PHE A 580 4.15 -10.53 16.45
CA PHE A 580 2.79 -10.36 16.94
C PHE A 580 2.49 -11.07 18.25
N PHE A 581 3.28 -12.05 18.71
CA PHE A 581 2.99 -12.74 19.98
C PHE A 581 2.88 -11.80 21.20
N PRO A 582 3.66 -10.70 21.31
CA PRO A 582 3.51 -9.75 22.43
C PRO A 582 2.14 -9.06 22.45
N TYR A 583 1.42 -9.00 21.34
CA TYR A 583 0.11 -8.33 21.24
C TYR A 583 -0.92 -8.92 22.21
N THR A 584 -1.11 -10.24 22.15
CA THR A 584 -2.04 -10.95 23.05
C THR A 584 -1.49 -11.00 24.47
N GLN A 585 -0.19 -11.15 24.64
CA GLN A 585 0.45 -11.20 25.96
C GLN A 585 0.33 -9.86 26.72
N SER A 586 0.49 -8.72 26.02
CA SER A 586 0.29 -7.39 26.61
C SER A 586 -1.16 -7.17 27.02
N ALA A 587 -2.13 -7.62 26.21
CA ALA A 587 -3.54 -7.54 26.54
C ALA A 587 -3.89 -8.39 27.77
N LEU A 588 -3.36 -9.62 27.85
CA LEU A 588 -3.51 -10.48 29.02
C LEU A 588 -2.90 -9.85 30.28
N LEU A 589 -1.72 -9.23 30.17
CA LEU A 589 -1.10 -8.51 31.29
C LEU A 589 -2.01 -7.39 31.78
N LEU A 590 -2.55 -6.57 30.88
CA LEU A 590 -3.48 -5.50 31.25
C LEU A 590 -4.73 -6.04 31.97
N VAL A 591 -5.28 -7.17 31.51
CA VAL A 591 -6.42 -7.82 32.17
C VAL A 591 -6.05 -8.37 33.54
N ASP A 592 -4.93 -9.08 33.65
CA ASP A 592 -4.45 -9.56 34.95
C ASP A 592 -4.20 -8.39 35.92
N ARG A 593 -3.87 -7.19 35.42
CA ARG A 593 -3.70 -5.96 36.21
C ARG A 593 -4.96 -5.12 36.43
N GLY A 594 -6.14 -5.59 36.07
CA GLY A 594 -7.39 -4.89 36.43
C GLY A 594 -8.17 -4.31 35.26
N LEU A 595 -7.59 -4.20 34.07
CA LEU A 595 -8.25 -3.54 32.95
C LEU A 595 -9.34 -4.41 32.33
N ASP A 596 -10.43 -3.78 31.90
CA ASP A 596 -11.57 -4.45 31.28
C ASP A 596 -11.23 -4.99 29.87
N VAL A 597 -11.61 -6.25 29.63
CA VAL A 597 -11.42 -6.99 28.36
C VAL A 597 -12.00 -6.22 27.18
N TYR A 598 -13.22 -5.70 27.33
CA TYR A 598 -13.97 -5.06 26.26
C TYR A 598 -13.46 -3.66 25.97
N LYS A 599 -13.01 -2.93 26.99
CA LYS A 599 -12.32 -1.63 26.84
C LYS A 599 -11.04 -1.77 26.02
N ILE A 600 -10.26 -2.83 26.24
CA ILE A 600 -9.05 -3.11 25.45
C ILE A 600 -9.41 -3.34 23.98
N ASP A 601 -10.35 -4.25 23.70
CA ASP A 601 -10.77 -4.54 22.34
C ASP A 601 -11.36 -3.30 21.65
N GLN A 602 -12.12 -2.47 22.37
CA GLN A 602 -12.67 -1.22 21.87
C GLN A 602 -11.57 -0.20 21.54
N ALA A 603 -10.57 -0.01 22.42
CA ALA A 603 -9.46 0.91 22.16
C ALA A 603 -8.66 0.48 20.91
N ILE A 604 -8.41 -0.82 20.76
CA ILE A 604 -7.64 -1.37 19.64
C ILE A 604 -8.41 -1.34 18.31
N THR A 605 -9.72 -1.62 18.34
CA THR A 605 -10.57 -1.44 17.15
C THR A 605 -10.71 0.04 16.79
N LYS A 606 -10.78 0.93 17.79
CA LYS A 606 -10.78 2.38 17.58
C LYS A 606 -9.47 2.92 17.02
N PHE A 607 -8.35 2.25 17.32
CA PHE A 607 -7.07 2.57 16.71
C PHE A 607 -7.03 2.27 15.21
N GLY A 608 -7.82 1.28 14.76
CA GLY A 608 -7.97 0.90 13.36
C GLY A 608 -7.77 -0.60 13.06
N MET A 609 -7.50 -1.43 14.08
CA MET A 609 -7.40 -2.88 13.88
C MET A 609 -8.79 -3.48 13.56
N PRO A 610 -8.87 -4.51 12.71
CA PRO A 610 -10.14 -5.17 12.38
C PRO A 610 -10.76 -5.87 13.60
N MET A 611 -9.94 -6.36 14.54
CA MET A 611 -10.37 -7.04 15.76
C MET A 611 -9.40 -6.72 16.91
N GLY A 612 -9.94 -6.61 18.13
CA GLY A 612 -9.14 -6.53 19.33
C GLY A 612 -8.50 -7.88 19.71
N PRO A 613 -7.51 -7.88 20.63
CA PRO A 613 -6.79 -9.09 21.05
C PRO A 613 -7.69 -10.25 21.50
N PHE A 614 -8.74 -9.97 22.27
CA PHE A 614 -9.58 -11.03 22.83
C PHE A 614 -10.55 -11.57 21.81
N ARG A 615 -11.13 -10.70 20.98
CA ARG A 615 -11.95 -11.15 19.86
C ARG A 615 -11.15 -11.99 18.86
N LEU A 616 -9.89 -11.63 18.62
CA LEU A 616 -8.98 -12.41 17.79
C LEU A 616 -8.66 -13.77 18.42
N ALA A 617 -8.39 -13.83 19.74
CA ALA A 617 -8.15 -15.08 20.45
C ALA A 617 -9.35 -16.04 20.34
N ASP A 618 -10.59 -15.52 20.42
CA ASP A 618 -11.81 -16.32 20.24
C ASP A 618 -11.97 -16.86 18.81
N LEU A 619 -11.50 -16.11 17.79
CA LEU A 619 -11.53 -16.54 16.40
C LEU A 619 -10.48 -17.64 16.12
N VAL A 620 -9.26 -17.45 16.64
CA VAL A 620 -8.15 -18.40 16.49
C VAL A 620 -8.43 -19.70 17.27
N GLY A 621 -9.01 -19.56 18.46
CA GLY A 621 -9.30 -20.66 19.38
C GLY A 621 -8.18 -20.89 20.40
N PHE A 622 -8.59 -21.13 21.65
CA PHE A 622 -7.66 -21.13 22.79
C PHE A 622 -6.67 -22.31 22.78
N GLY A 623 -7.05 -23.47 22.24
CA GLY A 623 -6.13 -24.60 22.13
C GLY A 623 -4.90 -24.28 21.28
N VAL A 624 -5.10 -23.59 20.14
CA VAL A 624 -4.01 -23.12 19.29
C VAL A 624 -3.22 -22.02 20.00
N ALA A 625 -3.91 -21.03 20.58
CA ALA A 625 -3.26 -19.92 21.26
C ALA A 625 -2.34 -20.38 22.42
N VAL A 626 -2.81 -21.31 23.27
CA VAL A 626 -2.02 -21.86 24.38
C VAL A 626 -0.82 -22.65 23.87
N ALA A 627 -1.00 -23.50 22.85
CA ALA A 627 0.11 -24.26 22.27
C ALA A 627 1.20 -23.34 21.70
N THR A 628 0.80 -22.29 20.99
CA THR A 628 1.73 -21.29 20.44
C THR A 628 2.43 -20.47 21.53
N ILE A 629 1.74 -20.10 22.62
CA ILE A 629 2.37 -19.42 23.76
C ILE A 629 3.47 -20.29 24.38
N LEU A 630 3.24 -21.60 24.54
CA LEU A 630 4.25 -22.50 25.08
C LEU A 630 5.50 -22.59 24.19
N GLN A 631 5.33 -22.58 22.87
CA GLN A 631 6.47 -22.55 21.94
C GLN A 631 7.28 -21.25 22.08
N TYR A 632 6.62 -20.10 22.20
CA TYR A 632 7.33 -18.84 22.43
C TYR A 632 7.98 -18.75 23.80
N LEU A 633 7.37 -19.31 24.84
CA LEU A 633 8.00 -19.42 26.17
C LEU A 633 9.25 -20.29 26.13
N GLN A 634 9.27 -21.33 25.29
CA GLN A 634 10.44 -22.18 25.10
C GLN A 634 11.54 -21.47 24.30
N SER A 635 11.17 -20.77 23.22
CA SER A 635 12.14 -20.11 22.33
C SER A 635 12.65 -18.76 22.86
N TYR A 636 11.81 -18.03 23.60
CA TYR A 636 12.04 -16.63 24.03
C TYR A 636 11.61 -16.38 25.50
N PRO A 637 12.09 -17.19 26.47
CA PRO A 637 11.62 -17.15 27.86
C PRO A 637 11.80 -15.79 28.56
N GLU A 638 12.81 -15.01 28.16
CA GLU A 638 13.18 -13.74 28.78
C GLU A 638 12.22 -12.59 28.47
N ARG A 639 11.34 -12.75 27.48
CA ARG A 639 10.51 -11.69 26.90
C ARG A 639 9.07 -12.12 26.61
N CYS A 640 8.58 -13.13 27.33
CA CYS A 640 7.20 -13.57 27.27
C CYS A 640 6.46 -13.24 28.57
N TYR A 641 5.19 -12.86 28.46
CA TYR A 641 4.27 -12.80 29.60
C TYR A 641 3.31 -13.99 29.55
N ARG A 642 3.11 -14.64 30.70
CA ARG A 642 2.24 -15.81 30.84
C ARG A 642 1.08 -15.49 31.78
N SER A 643 -0.14 -15.67 31.27
CA SER A 643 -1.38 -15.64 32.04
C SER A 643 -2.01 -17.03 32.09
N GLU A 644 -2.66 -17.38 33.20
CA GLU A 644 -3.41 -18.64 33.32
C GLU A 644 -4.84 -18.52 32.78
N LEU A 645 -5.29 -17.32 32.39
CA LEU A 645 -6.67 -17.03 32.00
C LEU A 645 -7.19 -17.91 30.87
N MET A 646 -6.51 -17.94 29.72
CA MET A 646 -6.96 -18.75 28.57
C MET A 646 -6.94 -20.25 28.86
N LYS A 647 -6.00 -20.71 29.70
CA LYS A 647 -5.93 -22.12 30.11
C LYS A 647 -7.12 -22.50 30.99
N LEU A 648 -7.45 -21.66 31.99
CA LEU A 648 -8.63 -21.87 32.84
C LEU A 648 -9.93 -21.93 32.04
N MET A 649 -10.06 -21.08 31.03
CA MET A 649 -11.24 -21.09 30.16
C MET A 649 -11.27 -22.33 29.25
N LEU A 650 -10.10 -22.77 28.77
CA LEU A 650 -9.98 -24.00 27.97
C LEU A 650 -10.36 -25.25 28.79
N ASP A 651 -9.95 -25.31 30.07
CA ASP A 651 -10.31 -26.41 30.98
C ASP A 651 -11.84 -26.50 31.17
N ASP A 652 -12.54 -25.36 31.14
CA ASP A 652 -14.00 -25.25 31.15
C ASP A 652 -14.66 -25.44 29.76
N LYS A 653 -13.90 -25.96 28.77
CA LYS A 653 -14.35 -26.21 27.39
C LYS A 653 -14.80 -24.96 26.63
N ARG A 654 -14.30 -23.79 27.02
CA ARG A 654 -14.49 -22.52 26.30
C ARG A 654 -13.34 -22.36 25.31
N THR A 655 -13.66 -22.50 24.03
CA THR A 655 -12.68 -22.54 22.93
C THR A 655 -12.85 -21.40 21.94
N GLY A 656 -13.62 -20.37 22.30
CA GLY A 656 -13.92 -19.22 21.45
C GLY A 656 -15.14 -19.44 20.55
N GLU A 657 -15.08 -18.95 19.31
CA GLU A 657 -16.19 -19.06 18.35
C GLU A 657 -16.62 -20.49 18.08
N SER A 658 -15.68 -21.42 18.10
CA SER A 658 -15.91 -22.84 17.79
C SER A 658 -16.89 -23.51 18.76
N SER A 659 -16.85 -23.14 20.05
CA SER A 659 -17.79 -23.58 21.08
C SER A 659 -18.86 -22.54 21.41
N ARG A 660 -18.89 -21.44 20.66
CA ARG A 660 -19.75 -20.26 20.88
C ARG A 660 -19.55 -19.57 22.23
N LYS A 661 -18.46 -19.90 22.94
CA LYS A 661 -18.12 -19.39 24.28
C LYS A 661 -16.61 -19.20 24.39
N GLY A 662 -16.17 -17.96 24.59
CA GLY A 662 -14.79 -17.55 24.76
C GLY A 662 -14.71 -16.35 25.71
N PHE A 663 -13.95 -15.31 25.36
CA PHE A 663 -14.04 -13.98 26.00
C PHE A 663 -15.40 -13.32 25.73
N TYR A 664 -16.03 -13.69 24.62
CA TYR A 664 -17.38 -13.32 24.22
C TYR A 664 -18.31 -14.55 24.15
N LEU A 665 -19.61 -14.27 24.11
CA LEU A 665 -20.66 -15.22 23.72
C LEU A 665 -21.05 -14.99 22.26
N TYR A 666 -21.35 -16.08 21.55
CA TYR A 666 -21.70 -16.07 20.13
C TYR A 666 -23.08 -16.65 19.86
N ASP A 667 -23.89 -15.93 19.08
CA ASP A 667 -25.16 -16.44 18.56
C ASP A 667 -24.96 -17.33 17.31
N ASP A 668 -26.06 -17.85 16.76
CA ASP A 668 -26.04 -18.65 15.52
C ASP A 668 -25.47 -17.91 14.30
N ARG A 669 -25.47 -16.57 14.34
CA ARG A 669 -24.92 -15.70 13.30
C ARG A 669 -23.47 -15.28 13.60
N ARG A 670 -22.85 -15.86 14.63
CA ARG A 670 -21.49 -15.54 15.12
C ARG A 670 -21.32 -14.09 15.57
N LYS A 671 -22.40 -13.42 15.98
CA LYS A 671 -22.34 -12.10 16.58
C LYS A 671 -21.79 -12.21 17.99
N ALA A 672 -20.74 -11.44 18.29
CA ALA A 672 -20.11 -11.40 19.60
C ALA A 672 -20.91 -10.51 20.58
N THR A 673 -21.04 -10.97 21.82
CA THR A 673 -21.62 -10.20 22.95
C THR A 673 -20.78 -10.41 24.20
N PRO A 674 -20.62 -9.41 25.09
CA PRO A 674 -19.87 -9.55 26.34
C PRO A 674 -20.39 -10.73 27.18
N ASP A 675 -19.47 -11.49 27.77
CA ASP A 675 -19.79 -12.58 28.68
C ASP A 675 -19.78 -12.08 30.14
N PRO A 676 -20.91 -12.08 30.86
CA PRO A 676 -20.96 -11.70 32.27
C PRO A 676 -20.10 -12.61 33.17
N GLU A 677 -19.78 -13.82 32.72
CA GLU A 677 -18.96 -14.77 33.49
C GLU A 677 -17.45 -14.53 33.35
N ILE A 678 -16.98 -13.56 32.55
CA ILE A 678 -15.53 -13.40 32.36
C ILE A 678 -14.81 -12.99 33.65
N GLY A 679 -15.48 -12.22 34.53
CA GLY A 679 -14.93 -11.74 35.79
C GLY A 679 -14.44 -12.86 36.71
N LYS A 680 -15.20 -13.98 36.83
CA LYS A 680 -14.79 -15.12 37.67
C LYS A 680 -13.49 -15.77 37.20
N TYR A 681 -13.25 -15.82 35.88
CA TYR A 681 -12.02 -16.38 35.33
C TYR A 681 -10.82 -15.46 35.56
N ILE A 682 -11.03 -14.15 35.41
CA ILE A 682 -10.00 -13.14 35.64
C ILE A 682 -9.56 -13.14 37.10
N GLU A 683 -10.50 -13.13 38.05
CA GLU A 683 -10.18 -13.21 39.48
C GLU A 683 -9.44 -14.49 39.85
N ARG A 684 -9.88 -15.64 39.30
CA ARG A 684 -9.20 -16.92 39.51
C ARG A 684 -7.78 -16.92 38.93
N SER A 685 -7.59 -16.36 37.73
CA SER A 685 -6.28 -16.20 37.09
C SER A 685 -5.33 -15.37 37.96
N ARG A 686 -5.79 -14.21 38.44
CA ARG A 686 -5.02 -13.34 39.35
C ARG A 686 -4.60 -14.03 40.63
N ASN A 687 -5.55 -14.72 41.28
CA ASN A 687 -5.29 -15.45 42.52
C ASN A 687 -4.25 -16.57 42.32
N MET A 688 -4.30 -17.28 41.19
CA MET A 688 -3.31 -18.32 40.86
C MET A 688 -1.93 -17.75 40.52
N ALA A 689 -1.89 -16.59 39.85
CA ALA A 689 -0.65 -15.94 39.44
C ALA A 689 0.00 -15.10 40.55
N GLY A 690 -0.71 -14.84 41.66
CA GLY A 690 -0.24 -13.94 42.72
C GLY A 690 -0.11 -12.48 42.24
N VAL A 691 -0.96 -12.06 41.30
CA VAL A 691 -0.92 -10.72 40.69
C VAL A 691 -2.05 -9.87 41.24
N GLU A 692 -1.71 -8.67 41.71
CA GLU A 692 -2.69 -7.69 42.18
C GLU A 692 -3.14 -6.74 41.06
N ALA A 693 -4.36 -6.23 41.20
CA ALA A 693 -4.87 -5.19 40.31
C ALA A 693 -4.12 -3.87 40.54
N ASP A 694 -3.81 -3.15 39.45
CA ASP A 694 -3.14 -1.86 39.48
C ASP A 694 -4.15 -0.74 39.19
N PRO A 695 -4.50 0.10 40.18
CA PRO A 695 -5.45 1.19 40.01
C PRO A 695 -5.04 2.21 38.94
N GLN A 696 -3.76 2.35 38.63
CA GLN A 696 -3.28 3.24 37.57
C GLN A 696 -3.60 2.66 36.20
N LEU A 697 -3.37 1.36 36.00
CA LEU A 697 -3.66 0.70 34.72
C LEU A 697 -5.16 0.65 34.40
N MET A 698 -6.03 0.59 35.42
CA MET A 698 -7.48 0.67 35.22
C MET A 698 -7.94 2.01 34.62
N LYS A 699 -7.16 3.08 34.82
CA LYS A 699 -7.47 4.44 34.38
C LYS A 699 -6.79 4.85 33.08
N LEU A 700 -6.13 3.91 32.38
CA LEU A 700 -5.48 4.21 31.10
C LEU A 700 -6.48 4.78 30.07
N SER A 701 -5.98 5.73 29.28
CA SER A 701 -6.68 6.22 28.10
C SER A 701 -6.61 5.22 26.95
N ASP A 702 -7.48 5.36 25.94
CA ASP A 702 -7.42 4.52 24.72
C ASP A 702 -6.03 4.55 24.07
N LYS A 703 -5.37 5.73 24.09
CA LYS A 703 -4.02 5.91 23.54
C LYS A 703 -2.99 5.09 24.32
N ASP A 704 -3.04 5.15 25.65
CA ASP A 704 -2.06 4.44 26.49
C ASP A 704 -2.26 2.92 26.41
N ILE A 705 -3.52 2.45 26.26
CA ILE A 705 -3.83 1.03 26.01
C ILE A 705 -3.19 0.58 24.69
N VAL A 706 -3.36 1.37 23.62
CA VAL A 706 -2.76 1.08 22.31
C VAL A 706 -1.24 1.01 22.41
N GLU A 707 -0.60 1.98 23.06
CA GLU A 707 0.86 1.99 23.22
C GLU A 707 1.34 0.81 24.07
N MET A 708 0.69 0.51 25.20
CA MET A 708 1.09 -0.60 26.05
C MET A 708 0.93 -1.97 25.38
N ILE A 709 0.04 -2.08 24.40
CA ILE A 709 -0.12 -3.29 23.56
C ILE A 709 0.89 -3.34 22.42
N PHE A 710 1.12 -2.23 21.70
CA PHE A 710 1.93 -2.25 20.48
C PHE A 710 3.41 -1.94 20.68
N LEU A 711 3.84 -1.23 21.72
CA LEU A 711 5.27 -0.98 21.94
C LEU A 711 6.07 -2.27 22.18
N PRO A 712 5.56 -3.29 22.88
CA PRO A 712 6.21 -4.61 22.93
C PRO A 712 6.32 -5.29 21.55
N VAL A 713 5.29 -5.15 20.70
CA VAL A 713 5.29 -5.64 19.31
C VAL A 713 6.36 -4.92 18.49
N VAL A 714 6.48 -3.60 18.63
CA VAL A 714 7.55 -2.80 18.01
C VAL A 714 8.93 -3.26 18.49
N ASN A 715 9.08 -3.49 19.79
CA ASN A 715 10.33 -3.96 20.37
C ASN A 715 10.74 -5.35 19.84
N GLU A 716 9.77 -6.23 19.61
CA GLU A 716 10.00 -7.53 18.98
C GLU A 716 10.33 -7.40 17.48
N ALA A 717 9.70 -6.45 16.77
CA ALA A 717 10.08 -6.11 15.40
C ALA A 717 11.52 -5.58 15.29
N CYS A 718 11.97 -4.77 16.26
CA CYS A 718 13.37 -4.37 16.37
C CYS A 718 14.31 -5.58 16.51
N ARG A 719 13.92 -6.62 17.28
CA ARG A 719 14.70 -7.86 17.42
C ARG A 719 14.72 -8.68 16.12
N VAL A 720 13.60 -8.74 15.40
CA VAL A 720 13.51 -9.38 14.08
C VAL A 720 14.46 -8.71 13.07
N LEU A 721 14.65 -7.39 13.14
CA LEU A 721 15.64 -6.68 12.33
C LEU A 721 17.09 -6.93 12.81
N ASP A 722 17.33 -6.83 14.12
CA ASP A 722 18.66 -7.00 14.73
C ASP A 722 19.25 -8.38 14.46
N GLU A 723 18.41 -9.41 14.56
CA GLU A 723 18.79 -10.81 14.33
C GLU A 723 18.89 -11.17 12.85
N GLY A 724 18.61 -10.22 11.94
CA GLY A 724 18.65 -10.44 10.50
C GLY A 724 17.57 -11.39 9.98
N ILE A 725 16.42 -11.50 10.67
CA ILE A 725 15.26 -12.26 10.19
C ILE A 725 14.54 -11.49 9.09
N ALA A 726 14.52 -10.15 9.16
CA ALA A 726 14.12 -9.31 8.04
C ALA A 726 15.21 -8.29 7.72
N VAL A 727 15.46 -8.03 6.42
CA VAL A 727 16.47 -7.04 5.99
C VAL A 727 15.93 -5.61 6.10
N LYS A 728 14.65 -5.42 5.76
CA LYS A 728 14.02 -4.12 5.58
C LYS A 728 12.87 -3.92 6.55
N ALA A 729 12.87 -2.81 7.27
CA ALA A 729 11.74 -2.40 8.10
C ALA A 729 10.44 -2.26 7.28
N SER A 730 10.54 -1.81 6.02
CA SER A 730 9.38 -1.73 5.11
C SER A 730 8.72 -3.08 4.84
N ASP A 731 9.48 -4.18 4.87
CA ASP A 731 8.89 -5.52 4.69
C ASP A 731 8.09 -5.90 5.94
N LEU A 732 8.55 -5.51 7.14
CA LEU A 732 7.82 -5.69 8.40
C LEU A 732 6.55 -4.84 8.45
N ASP A 733 6.58 -3.62 7.90
CA ASP A 733 5.36 -2.80 7.75
C ASP A 733 4.31 -3.51 6.90
N ILE A 734 4.70 -4.04 5.73
CA ILE A 734 3.78 -4.81 4.87
C ILE A 734 3.31 -6.09 5.55
N ALA A 735 4.22 -6.79 6.25
CA ALA A 735 3.90 -7.97 7.04
C ALA A 735 2.84 -7.66 8.11
N SER A 736 2.99 -6.53 8.82
CA SER A 736 2.04 -6.10 9.84
C SER A 736 0.67 -5.75 9.25
N ILE A 737 0.63 -5.04 8.12
CA ILE A 737 -0.63 -4.65 7.46
C ILE A 737 -1.37 -5.87 6.92
N MET A 738 -0.67 -6.74 6.20
CA MET A 738 -1.27 -7.83 5.44
C MET A 738 -1.41 -9.14 6.22
N GLY A 739 -0.60 -9.35 7.25
CA GLY A 739 -0.62 -10.51 8.12
C GLY A 739 -1.39 -10.26 9.42
N MET A 740 -1.13 -9.16 10.11
CA MET A 740 -1.76 -8.83 11.41
C MET A 740 -3.03 -7.98 11.27
N GLY A 741 -3.22 -7.32 10.12
CA GLY A 741 -4.31 -6.37 9.91
C GLY A 741 -4.02 -4.97 10.46
N PHE A 742 -2.75 -4.60 10.61
CA PHE A 742 -2.37 -3.25 11.05
C PHE A 742 -2.94 -2.17 10.11
N PRO A 743 -3.50 -1.06 10.62
CA PRO A 743 -4.16 -0.06 9.78
C PRO A 743 -3.18 0.60 8.80
N SER A 744 -3.40 0.38 7.50
CA SER A 744 -2.52 0.91 6.43
C SER A 744 -2.44 2.44 6.41
N PHE A 745 -3.48 3.14 6.85
CA PHE A 745 -3.50 4.60 6.99
C PHE A 745 -2.58 5.12 8.10
N ARG A 746 -1.91 4.23 8.83
CA ARG A 746 -0.81 4.53 9.78
C ARG A 746 0.56 4.05 9.28
N GLY A 747 0.65 3.52 8.06
CA GLY A 747 1.91 3.20 7.37
C GLY A 747 2.44 1.77 7.60
N GLY A 748 2.10 1.17 8.73
CA GLY A 748 2.68 -0.09 9.20
C GLY A 748 3.30 0.08 10.58
N LEU A 749 3.65 -1.03 11.23
CA LEU A 749 4.11 -1.02 12.62
C LEU A 749 5.38 -0.17 12.84
N MET A 750 6.40 -0.34 11.99
CA MET A 750 7.69 0.37 12.11
C MET A 750 7.53 1.84 11.71
N PHE A 751 6.78 2.12 10.64
CA PHE A 751 6.49 3.50 10.24
C PHE A 751 5.71 4.26 11.33
N TRP A 752 4.71 3.63 11.94
CA TRP A 752 3.96 4.20 13.06
C TRP A 752 4.87 4.43 14.27
N ALA A 753 5.73 3.48 14.61
CA ALA A 753 6.69 3.63 15.70
C ALA A 753 7.65 4.81 15.47
N ASP A 754 8.11 5.02 14.23
CA ASP A 754 8.93 6.18 13.87
C ASP A 754 8.20 7.51 14.04
N SER A 755 6.86 7.54 13.90
CA SER A 755 6.06 8.73 14.19
C SER A 755 6.00 9.08 15.69
N LEU A 756 6.21 8.10 16.58
CA LEU A 756 6.35 8.32 18.03
C LEU A 756 7.78 8.69 18.41
N GLY A 757 8.76 8.09 17.73
CA GLY A 757 10.18 8.31 17.92
C GLY A 757 10.85 7.27 18.83
N ALA A 758 12.01 6.76 18.40
CA ALA A 758 12.75 5.70 19.09
C ALA A 758 13.07 6.01 20.56
N LYS A 759 13.42 7.27 20.87
CA LYS A 759 13.74 7.72 22.23
C LYS A 759 12.54 7.62 23.17
N TYR A 760 11.37 8.06 22.71
CA TYR A 760 10.13 7.97 23.48
C TYR A 760 9.80 6.50 23.79
N ILE A 761 9.80 5.66 22.76
CA ILE A 761 9.49 4.23 22.89
C ILE A 761 10.46 3.54 23.87
N HIS A 762 11.76 3.80 23.74
CA HIS A 762 12.76 3.23 24.63
C HIS A 762 12.51 3.60 26.10
N THR A 763 12.35 4.90 26.39
CA THR A 763 12.14 5.39 27.76
C THR A 763 10.85 4.84 28.36
N THR A 764 9.76 4.77 27.59
CA THR A 764 8.49 4.20 28.04
C THR A 764 8.62 2.72 28.39
N LEU A 765 9.25 1.94 27.50
CA LEU A 765 9.49 0.51 27.74
C LEU A 765 10.40 0.25 28.94
N GLU A 766 11.43 1.08 29.15
CA GLU A 766 12.31 1.00 30.31
C GLU A 766 11.55 1.23 31.64
N GLN A 767 10.66 2.23 31.68
CA GLN A 767 9.81 2.49 32.84
C GLN A 767 8.84 1.33 33.14
N TRP A 768 8.22 0.77 32.10
CA TRP A 768 7.36 -0.41 32.26
C TRP A 768 8.15 -1.66 32.64
N ALA A 769 9.40 -1.79 32.18
CA ALA A 769 10.24 -2.92 32.57
C ALA A 769 10.56 -2.89 34.08
N LEU A 770 10.79 -1.70 34.64
CA LEU A 770 10.98 -1.51 36.08
C LEU A 770 9.72 -1.84 36.90
N THR A 771 8.54 -1.58 36.36
CA THR A 771 7.26 -1.68 37.09
C THR A 771 6.59 -3.06 36.92
N TYR A 772 6.64 -3.61 35.70
CA TYR A 772 5.89 -4.79 35.27
C TYR A 772 6.78 -5.96 34.83
N GLY A 773 8.11 -5.78 34.86
CA GLY A 773 9.09 -6.84 34.63
C GLY A 773 9.62 -6.93 33.20
N ASN A 774 10.48 -7.93 32.98
CA ASN A 774 11.32 -8.05 31.78
C ASN A 774 10.58 -8.19 30.45
N PHE A 775 9.28 -8.48 30.45
CA PHE A 775 8.45 -8.47 29.24
C PHE A 775 8.58 -7.16 28.45
N PHE A 776 8.70 -6.02 29.14
CA PHE A 776 8.85 -4.71 28.51
C PHE A 776 10.31 -4.31 28.25
N LYS A 777 11.29 -5.17 28.55
CA LYS A 777 12.72 -4.80 28.44
C LYS A 777 13.09 -4.36 27.01
N PRO A 778 13.58 -3.12 26.81
CA PRO A 778 14.00 -2.64 25.50
C PRO A 778 15.05 -3.55 24.84
N SER A 779 14.99 -3.67 23.52
CA SER A 779 16.01 -4.34 22.70
C SER A 779 17.27 -3.51 22.56
N SER A 780 18.39 -4.19 22.32
CA SER A 780 19.67 -3.57 21.93
C SER A 780 19.50 -2.63 20.75
N TYR A 781 18.79 -3.09 19.72
CA TYR A 781 18.47 -2.33 18.52
C TYR A 781 17.73 -1.03 18.83
N LEU A 782 16.65 -1.12 19.61
CA LEU A 782 15.87 0.05 20.01
C LEU A 782 16.72 1.03 20.83
N ALA A 783 17.50 0.53 21.79
CA ALA A 783 18.38 1.34 22.61
C ALA A 783 19.44 2.08 21.77
N GLU A 784 20.06 1.41 20.80
CA GLU A 784 21.04 2.02 19.90
C GLU A 784 20.41 3.15 19.07
N ARG A 785 19.25 2.91 18.46
CA ARG A 785 18.55 3.90 17.63
C ARG A 785 18.06 5.08 18.47
N ALA A 786 17.56 4.83 19.67
CA ALA A 786 17.18 5.85 20.63
C ALA A 786 18.38 6.73 21.04
N ALA A 787 19.54 6.13 21.33
CA ALA A 787 20.75 6.86 21.69
C ALA A 787 21.29 7.72 20.53
N LYS A 788 21.18 7.24 19.29
CA LYS A 788 21.62 7.95 18.08
C LYS A 788 20.62 8.97 17.54
N GLY A 789 19.37 8.97 18.04
CA GLY A 789 18.33 9.90 17.58
C GLY A 789 17.90 9.66 16.13
N ILE A 790 17.92 8.41 15.68
CA ILE A 790 17.60 8.03 14.28
C ILE A 790 16.36 7.14 14.22
N PRO A 791 15.64 7.13 13.08
CA PRO A 791 14.48 6.26 12.89
C PRO A 791 14.80 4.78 13.08
N LEU A 792 13.86 4.03 13.64
CA LEU A 792 13.87 2.57 13.73
C LEU A 792 13.92 1.93 12.34
N GLY A 793 13.27 2.53 11.34
CA GLY A 793 13.31 2.07 9.96
C GLY A 793 14.60 2.39 9.20
N ALA A 794 15.55 3.14 9.80
CA ALA A 794 16.78 3.52 9.13
C ALA A 794 17.62 2.27 8.77
N PRO A 795 18.23 2.22 7.56
CA PRO A 795 19.07 1.10 7.15
C PRO A 795 20.17 0.81 8.18
N VAL A 796 20.40 -0.47 8.45
CA VAL A 796 21.52 -0.91 9.29
C VAL A 796 22.75 -1.03 8.37
N ASN A 797 23.91 -0.53 8.80
CA ASN A 797 25.19 -0.85 8.12
C ASN A 797 25.48 -2.33 8.36
N GLN A 798 24.98 -3.21 7.49
CA GLN A 798 25.07 -4.65 7.67
C GLN A 798 26.43 -5.17 7.18
N ALA A 799 27.42 -5.22 8.08
CA ALA A 799 28.59 -6.09 7.90
C ALA A 799 28.28 -7.55 8.31
N SER A 800 27.09 -7.82 8.86
CA SER A 800 26.71 -9.09 9.49
C SER A 800 25.23 -9.44 9.26
N SER A 801 24.73 -9.25 8.03
CA SER A 801 23.44 -9.81 7.62
C SER A 801 23.49 -11.34 7.70
N ARG A 802 22.53 -11.97 8.39
CA ARG A 802 22.30 -13.43 8.32
C ARG A 802 21.57 -13.84 7.02
N LEU A 803 21.16 -12.87 6.19
CA LEU A 803 20.45 -13.02 4.92
C LEU A 803 21.35 -12.89 3.70
#